data_AF-A0A8T4B299-F1
#
_entry.id   AF-A0A8T4B299-F1
#
_cell.length_a   1.000
_cell.length_b   1.000
_cell.length_c   1.000
_cell.angle_alpha   90.00
_cell.angle_beta   90.00
_cell.angle_gamma   90.00
#
_symmetry.space_group_name_H-M   'P 1'
#
loop_
_entity.id
_entity.type
_entity.pdbx_description
1 polymer ?
#
loop_
_entity_poly.entity_id
_entity_poly.type
_entity_poly.pdbx_seq_one_letter_code
_entity_poly.pdbx_strand_id
1 'polypeptide(L)'
;MNNNRMRVVFVSLIMIFSSLAGCLGDEEIEAIEETTGLLDDGTNSTMDGNNSTVLGVLGSVMVSTYHIGELVKGIAGEHVDMEYMSLDNIPVHDFEPSASDLIRLQNSDVFFYHGLGLEPWVDATLDSLGSDAPTAIQVHTMPDGEATLDYESLLVSNLCETLSEGPYEAVELADEEEHADDVEIHAEFVAHNISFAEDDHDDHDDHDDHGEEDNHTEDGHDVHAGEEDEHDDHGDGHEGHNHVEAEETIANPAGCPADTMISIFHLEEGEYVLEFDAEHAEDFTMAVLKMLGGHAHHDHGDEHGDEHGDEHGEEGHGVCHDMSDQSNNDIDNEEDCEAGGFIWMEEDDHDDHEGDYCHDTTTHQNTNHTTEADCEAAGHMWMEEDGHDGHDDHDGHEDHMTPEQALEDCDSNNDSSMSWDEFSDCYHDDHDEHHEEHHNVVVMYPDNSMAMYEAEHDALPDNATGWNLTHAALMVNGNISVNITTHPDYGTSLSGINGTDAPDDSSWYWQLLLWNSTSTPPSWESSEHGIDSVMIGENFSNLLGSGASVSEHIAWMANSSNMSLLPDPTMMEDDHDEHDDDHGTDMVCYDMSTHTVNPAYTTEADCEAAGLMWTAGTSGPGDHDDHEGEEDDDHVELTEGQLMEAFNASDADGDQLLNISEIGELIERIEELEEGDHHAGYMTIHIQAEGDYGFALPMDVEFHILMGEGGHDDHAGHDGHEDDHGSDMVCYDMSTHTVNPAYTNEADCQAAGLMWTAGTSGPDDHDDHAGEEGDDHDDHAGEEGALDYDPHSWLSPLAFMAQANIVEDALTAAFPAGEEVFKANAASYTTQLLALHVAYDTAFGEEGACMVEGQEKIVAANHNAYSYIAVQYDIKFMTVHGLDPEGEPSPEDIAKVVDFIKEEGITVLFVEEYTDQSAVQSIIDETGVSIQTLYTMEMAPSDTDDTYMTMMTKNLENLVAGIGC
;
A
#
# COMPACT_ATOMS: atom_id res chain seq x y z
N MET A 1 -20.50 -61.75 4.46
CA MET A 1 -21.92 -62.13 4.21
C MET A 1 -22.88 -60.92 4.29
N ASN A 2 -22.40 -59.67 4.08
CA ASN A 2 -23.24 -58.46 4.15
C ASN A 2 -23.37 -57.70 2.82
N ASN A 3 -22.43 -57.79 1.88
CA ASN A 3 -22.49 -56.99 0.63
C ASN A 3 -23.62 -57.41 -0.32
N ASN A 4 -24.03 -58.68 -0.32
CA ASN A 4 -25.15 -59.14 -1.14
C ASN A 4 -26.53 -58.79 -0.57
N ARG A 5 -26.62 -58.36 0.70
CA ARG A 5 -27.89 -57.88 1.28
C ARG A 5 -28.08 -56.39 1.02
N MET A 6 -26.99 -55.62 1.03
CA MET A 6 -27.02 -54.18 0.74
C MET A 6 -27.35 -53.91 -0.73
N ARG A 7 -26.75 -54.65 -1.67
CA ARG A 7 -27.11 -54.59 -3.11
C ARG A 7 -28.57 -54.96 -3.40
N VAL A 8 -29.13 -55.91 -2.64
CA VAL A 8 -30.55 -56.30 -2.80
C VAL A 8 -31.48 -55.23 -2.24
N VAL A 9 -31.07 -54.51 -1.19
CA VAL A 9 -31.83 -53.37 -0.65
C VAL A 9 -31.75 -52.17 -1.59
N PHE A 10 -30.57 -51.85 -2.14
CA PHE A 10 -30.37 -50.77 -3.11
C PHE A 10 -31.15 -50.99 -4.42
N VAL A 11 -31.06 -52.20 -5.01
CA VAL A 11 -31.83 -52.54 -6.22
C VAL A 11 -33.34 -52.57 -5.94
N SER A 12 -33.76 -52.90 -4.71
CA SER A 12 -35.17 -52.84 -4.33
C SER A 12 -35.65 -51.41 -4.09
N LEU A 13 -34.80 -50.51 -3.60
CA LEU A 13 -35.11 -49.08 -3.43
C LEU A 13 -35.24 -48.39 -4.79
N ILE A 14 -34.29 -48.63 -5.70
CA ILE A 14 -34.32 -48.11 -7.08
C ILE A 14 -35.59 -48.58 -7.79
N MET A 15 -35.96 -49.86 -7.70
CA MET A 15 -37.20 -50.36 -8.31
C MET A 15 -38.49 -49.82 -7.66
N ILE A 16 -38.44 -49.40 -6.39
CA ILE A 16 -39.58 -48.73 -5.73
C ILE A 16 -39.69 -47.28 -6.20
N PHE A 17 -38.57 -46.55 -6.33
CA PHE A 17 -38.56 -45.18 -6.86
C PHE A 17 -38.91 -45.12 -8.36
N SER A 18 -38.44 -46.07 -9.19
CA SER A 18 -38.86 -46.20 -10.59
C SER A 18 -40.36 -46.50 -10.75
N SER A 19 -41.01 -47.07 -9.72
CA SER A 19 -42.46 -47.36 -9.74
C SER A 19 -43.33 -46.18 -9.29
N LEU A 20 -42.74 -45.13 -8.70
CA LEU A 20 -43.42 -43.87 -8.37
C LEU A 20 -43.30 -42.82 -9.48
N ALA A 21 -42.20 -42.82 -10.25
CA ALA A 21 -42.05 -41.99 -11.44
C ALA A 21 -42.89 -42.49 -12.66
N GLY A 22 -43.24 -43.78 -12.70
CA GLY A 22 -43.97 -44.37 -13.82
C GLY A 22 -45.51 -44.30 -13.74
N CYS A 23 -46.08 -43.41 -12.93
CA CYS A 23 -47.53 -43.35 -12.70
C CYS A 23 -48.19 -42.05 -13.20
N LEU A 24 -47.63 -41.39 -14.20
CA LEU A 24 -48.35 -40.44 -15.06
C LEU A 24 -47.73 -40.48 -16.47
N GLY A 25 -48.33 -41.28 -17.35
CA GLY A 25 -47.94 -41.37 -18.76
C GLY A 25 -48.89 -42.27 -19.54
N ASP A 26 -49.58 -41.66 -20.50
CA ASP A 26 -50.28 -42.26 -21.64
C ASP A 26 -51.56 -43.07 -21.40
N GLU A 27 -52.69 -42.39 -21.18
CA GLU A 27 -53.93 -42.72 -21.91
C GLU A 27 -54.68 -41.43 -22.29
N GLU A 28 -54.93 -41.26 -23.60
CA GLU A 28 -55.72 -40.21 -24.29
C GLU A 28 -54.99 -38.98 -24.87
N ILE A 29 -54.17 -39.20 -25.90
CA ILE A 29 -54.00 -38.22 -27.00
C ILE A 29 -54.53 -38.86 -28.30
N GLU A 30 -55.84 -38.74 -28.52
CA GLU A 30 -56.46 -38.75 -29.86
C GLU A 30 -57.62 -37.75 -29.85
N ALA A 31 -57.30 -36.50 -30.21
CA ALA A 31 -58.13 -35.36 -30.62
C ALA A 31 -57.53 -34.12 -29.93
N ILE A 32 -56.94 -33.16 -30.63
CA ILE A 32 -57.67 -32.12 -31.36
C ILE A 32 -56.72 -31.51 -32.40
N GLU A 33 -56.95 -31.81 -33.69
CA GLU A 33 -56.73 -30.83 -34.77
C GLU A 33 -58.04 -30.06 -34.95
N GLU A 34 -57.96 -28.77 -35.29
CA GLU A 34 -59.00 -27.72 -35.26
C GLU A 34 -59.24 -27.10 -33.89
N THR A 35 -58.62 -25.94 -33.63
CA THR A 35 -59.32 -24.65 -33.68
C THR A 35 -58.28 -23.52 -33.59
N THR A 36 -57.73 -23.11 -34.73
CA THR A 36 -57.08 -21.80 -34.85
C THR A 36 -58.17 -20.74 -34.97
N GLY A 37 -58.20 -19.82 -34.02
CA GLY A 37 -58.98 -18.59 -34.08
C GLY A 37 -59.79 -18.34 -32.81
N LEU A 38 -59.26 -17.48 -31.95
CA LEU A 38 -59.86 -16.19 -31.58
C LEU A 38 -58.94 -15.50 -30.56
N LEU A 39 -58.41 -14.36 -30.97
CA LEU A 39 -57.95 -13.29 -30.08
C LEU A 39 -59.19 -12.72 -29.37
N ASP A 40 -59.02 -12.31 -28.10
CA ASP A 40 -59.61 -11.12 -27.44
C ASP A 40 -60.21 -11.34 -26.03
N ASP A 41 -59.76 -10.44 -25.14
CA ASP A 41 -60.35 -9.86 -23.93
C ASP A 41 -60.53 -10.69 -22.64
N GLY A 42 -59.65 -10.43 -21.68
CA GLY A 42 -60.03 -9.88 -20.37
C GLY A 42 -61.16 -10.55 -19.59
N THR A 43 -60.78 -11.24 -18.52
CA THR A 43 -61.62 -11.67 -17.38
C THR A 43 -62.73 -12.68 -17.69
N ASN A 44 -62.62 -13.87 -17.08
CA ASN A 44 -63.52 -14.32 -16.02
C ASN A 44 -63.42 -15.85 -15.88
N SER A 45 -63.13 -16.28 -14.65
CA SER A 45 -63.30 -17.66 -14.20
C SER A 45 -64.69 -18.17 -14.59
N THR A 46 -64.73 -19.11 -15.53
CA THR A 46 -65.94 -19.86 -15.83
C THR A 46 -65.81 -21.20 -15.14
N MET A 47 -66.48 -21.35 -13.98
CA MET A 47 -66.59 -22.64 -13.31
C MET A 47 -67.43 -23.58 -14.17
N ASP A 48 -66.79 -24.56 -14.79
CA ASP A 48 -67.42 -25.79 -15.21
C ASP A 48 -67.06 -26.91 -14.22
N GLY A 49 -68.03 -27.75 -13.89
CA GLY A 49 -68.04 -28.66 -12.73
C GLY A 49 -67.12 -29.88 -12.80
N ASN A 50 -65.92 -29.74 -13.34
CA ASN A 50 -64.80 -30.66 -13.22
C ASN A 50 -63.61 -29.80 -12.77
N ASN A 51 -63.05 -30.09 -11.60
CA ASN A 51 -62.06 -29.26 -10.92
C ASN A 51 -60.66 -29.41 -11.56
N SER A 52 -60.48 -28.84 -12.74
CA SER A 52 -59.18 -28.51 -13.32
C SER A 52 -59.35 -27.17 -14.03
N THR A 53 -59.06 -26.09 -13.30
CA THR A 53 -58.81 -24.78 -13.91
C THR A 53 -57.54 -24.91 -14.74
N VAL A 54 -57.67 -24.86 -16.06
CA VAL A 54 -56.50 -24.70 -16.94
C VAL A 54 -55.97 -23.29 -16.70
N LEU A 55 -54.87 -23.20 -15.97
CA LEU A 55 -54.15 -21.94 -15.75
C LEU A 55 -53.52 -21.54 -17.08
N GLY A 56 -53.91 -20.38 -17.63
CA GLY A 56 -53.29 -19.82 -18.84
C GLY A 56 -52.00 -19.07 -18.53
N VAL A 57 -51.43 -18.43 -19.54
CA VAL A 57 -50.31 -17.49 -19.36
C VAL A 57 -50.76 -16.32 -18.47
N LEU A 58 -49.98 -16.03 -17.43
CA LEU A 58 -50.30 -15.11 -16.34
C LEU A 58 -49.70 -13.70 -16.55
N GLY A 59 -48.56 -13.61 -17.24
CA GLY A 59 -47.84 -12.37 -17.54
C GLY A 59 -46.54 -12.63 -18.30
N SER A 60 -45.77 -11.58 -18.56
CA SER A 60 -44.46 -11.65 -19.22
C SER A 60 -43.32 -11.55 -18.21
N VAL A 61 -42.30 -12.39 -18.37
CA VAL A 61 -41.10 -12.44 -17.54
C VAL A 61 -39.88 -12.35 -18.43
N MET A 62 -38.97 -11.43 -18.11
CA MET A 62 -37.67 -11.31 -18.77
C MET A 62 -36.57 -11.85 -17.85
N VAL A 63 -35.55 -12.49 -18.42
CA VAL A 63 -34.37 -12.98 -17.70
C VAL A 63 -33.09 -12.53 -18.39
N SER A 64 -32.03 -12.23 -17.64
CA SER A 64 -30.73 -11.83 -18.21
C SER A 64 -29.99 -13.01 -18.86
N THR A 65 -29.91 -14.16 -18.17
CA THR A 65 -29.09 -15.32 -18.54
C THR A 65 -29.89 -16.61 -18.71
N TYR A 66 -29.26 -17.63 -19.31
CA TYR A 66 -29.89 -18.93 -19.52
C TYR A 66 -30.22 -19.66 -18.21
N HIS A 67 -29.30 -19.71 -17.25
CA HIS A 67 -29.51 -20.41 -15.98
C HIS A 67 -30.71 -19.85 -15.19
N ILE A 68 -30.91 -18.52 -15.17
CA ILE A 68 -32.09 -17.90 -14.57
C ILE A 68 -33.36 -18.29 -15.31
N GLY A 69 -33.31 -18.33 -16.65
CA GLY A 69 -34.40 -18.84 -17.47
C GLY A 69 -34.81 -20.26 -17.09
N GLU A 70 -33.86 -21.15 -16.78
CA GLU A 70 -34.15 -22.51 -16.34
C GLU A 70 -34.76 -22.57 -14.93
N LEU A 71 -34.39 -21.67 -13.99
CA LEU A 71 -35.08 -21.52 -12.71
C LEU A 71 -36.54 -21.11 -12.91
N VAL A 72 -36.74 -20.00 -13.64
CA VAL A 72 -38.07 -19.43 -13.90
C VAL A 72 -38.94 -20.46 -14.60
N LYS A 73 -38.43 -21.14 -15.63
CA LYS A 73 -39.16 -22.18 -16.36
C LYS A 73 -39.44 -23.41 -15.50
N GLY A 74 -38.50 -23.81 -14.64
CA GLY A 74 -38.68 -24.91 -13.69
C GLY A 74 -39.82 -24.66 -12.68
N ILE A 75 -40.05 -23.40 -12.31
CA ILE A 75 -41.06 -23.00 -11.31
C ILE A 75 -42.36 -22.56 -11.98
N ALA A 76 -42.30 -21.65 -12.96
CA ALA A 76 -43.45 -21.09 -13.64
C ALA A 76 -44.08 -22.04 -14.66
N GLY A 77 -43.29 -22.92 -15.29
CA GLY A 77 -43.74 -23.79 -16.38
C GLY A 77 -44.29 -22.98 -17.57
N GLU A 78 -45.38 -23.46 -18.18
CA GLU A 78 -46.04 -22.80 -19.33
C GLU A 78 -46.92 -21.60 -18.93
N HIS A 79 -46.85 -21.14 -17.68
CA HIS A 79 -47.76 -20.14 -17.13
C HIS A 79 -47.25 -18.71 -17.18
N VAL A 80 -46.05 -18.48 -17.71
CA VAL A 80 -45.52 -17.14 -18.01
C VAL A 80 -45.02 -17.12 -19.44
N ASP A 81 -45.06 -15.95 -20.07
CA ASP A 81 -44.41 -15.70 -21.36
C ASP A 81 -42.97 -15.29 -21.06
N MET A 82 -42.01 -16.15 -21.35
CA MET A 82 -40.61 -15.95 -20.97
C MET A 82 -39.80 -15.43 -22.16
N GLU A 83 -39.06 -14.35 -21.92
CA GLU A 83 -38.13 -13.74 -22.86
C GLU A 83 -36.73 -13.61 -22.24
N TYR A 84 -35.70 -13.69 -23.06
CA TYR A 84 -34.31 -13.45 -22.65
C TYR A 84 -33.89 -12.03 -23.04
N MET A 85 -33.05 -11.41 -22.22
CA MET A 85 -32.49 -10.09 -22.52
C MET A 85 -31.59 -10.17 -23.75
N SER A 86 -30.56 -11.01 -23.72
CA SER A 86 -29.78 -11.31 -24.91
C SER A 86 -30.52 -12.33 -25.79
N LEU A 87 -30.77 -11.98 -27.05
CA LEU A 87 -31.37 -12.88 -28.04
C LEU A 87 -30.32 -13.65 -28.86
N ASP A 88 -29.11 -13.12 -28.87
CA ASP A 88 -27.94 -13.76 -29.44
C ASP A 88 -27.18 -14.47 -28.31
N ASN A 89 -26.37 -15.46 -28.67
CA ASN A 89 -25.60 -16.22 -27.69
C ASN A 89 -24.27 -15.50 -27.42
N ILE A 90 -24.40 -14.32 -26.80
CA ILE A 90 -23.30 -13.44 -26.38
C ILE A 90 -23.17 -13.60 -24.86
N PRO A 91 -21.95 -13.69 -24.31
CA PRO A 91 -21.73 -13.64 -22.86
C PRO A 91 -22.45 -12.44 -22.23
N VAL A 92 -22.91 -12.59 -20.99
CA VAL A 92 -23.81 -11.60 -20.39
C VAL A 92 -23.07 -10.34 -19.92
N HIS A 93 -21.79 -10.48 -19.58
CA HIS A 93 -20.88 -9.38 -19.25
C HIS A 93 -20.56 -8.52 -20.48
N ASP A 94 -20.43 -9.13 -21.67
CA ASP A 94 -20.21 -8.42 -22.95
C ASP A 94 -21.49 -7.84 -23.58
N PHE A 95 -22.65 -8.16 -23.01
CA PHE A 95 -23.91 -7.81 -23.63
C PHE A 95 -24.23 -6.32 -23.39
N GLU A 96 -24.33 -5.54 -24.47
CA GLU A 96 -24.84 -4.17 -24.39
C GLU A 96 -26.32 -4.08 -24.82
N PRO A 97 -27.24 -3.63 -23.94
CA PRO A 97 -28.66 -3.48 -24.26
C PRO A 97 -28.93 -2.49 -25.40
N SER A 98 -29.56 -2.96 -26.49
CA SER A 98 -30.03 -2.07 -27.54
C SER A 98 -31.31 -1.32 -27.12
N ALA A 99 -31.63 -0.22 -27.82
CA ALA A 99 -32.90 0.48 -27.63
C ALA A 99 -34.14 -0.42 -27.84
N SER A 100 -34.05 -1.47 -28.66
CA SER A 100 -35.15 -2.46 -28.77
C SER A 100 -35.27 -3.33 -27.53
N ASP A 101 -34.17 -3.63 -26.86
CA ASP A 101 -34.13 -4.48 -25.67
C ASP A 101 -34.71 -3.73 -24.47
N LEU A 102 -34.37 -2.44 -24.33
CA LEU A 102 -35.01 -1.54 -23.36
C LEU A 102 -36.53 -1.49 -23.52
N ILE A 103 -37.04 -1.47 -24.77
CA ILE A 103 -38.49 -1.51 -25.02
C ILE A 103 -39.08 -2.87 -24.62
N ARG A 104 -38.40 -3.99 -24.87
CA ARG A 104 -38.88 -5.31 -24.45
C ARG A 104 -38.90 -5.42 -22.93
N LEU A 105 -37.82 -4.99 -22.27
CA LEU A 105 -37.67 -4.95 -20.82
C LEU A 105 -38.77 -4.09 -20.17
N GLN A 106 -39.02 -2.88 -20.68
CA GLN A 106 -40.12 -2.01 -20.25
C GLN A 106 -41.51 -2.67 -20.34
N ASN A 107 -41.72 -3.58 -21.30
CA ASN A 107 -43.00 -4.28 -21.50
C ASN A 107 -43.12 -5.60 -20.72
N SER A 108 -42.09 -6.00 -19.97
CA SER A 108 -42.12 -7.16 -19.08
C SER A 108 -42.80 -6.82 -17.75
N ASP A 109 -43.49 -7.78 -17.12
CA ASP A 109 -44.06 -7.58 -15.78
C ASP A 109 -42.98 -7.72 -14.69
N VAL A 110 -42.02 -8.64 -14.90
CA VAL A 110 -40.93 -8.96 -13.98
C VAL A 110 -39.65 -9.19 -14.79
N PHE A 111 -38.52 -8.69 -14.29
CA PHE A 111 -37.19 -8.96 -14.80
C PHE A 111 -36.36 -9.68 -13.73
N PHE A 112 -35.75 -10.81 -14.06
CA PHE A 112 -34.83 -11.53 -13.18
C PHE A 112 -33.40 -11.44 -13.73
N TYR A 113 -32.46 -11.11 -12.86
CA TYR A 113 -31.03 -11.06 -13.16
C TYR A 113 -30.22 -11.66 -12.02
N HIS A 114 -28.96 -12.04 -12.25
CA HIS A 114 -28.16 -12.77 -11.27
C HIS A 114 -27.73 -11.85 -10.13
N GLY A 115 -27.07 -10.75 -10.47
CA GLY A 115 -26.33 -9.90 -9.54
C GLY A 115 -24.87 -10.36 -9.38
N LEU A 116 -24.20 -9.89 -8.31
CA LEU A 116 -22.75 -10.05 -8.11
C LEU A 116 -21.93 -9.57 -9.31
N GLY A 117 -22.25 -8.39 -9.85
CA GLY A 117 -21.51 -7.80 -10.98
C GLY A 117 -21.72 -8.49 -12.34
N LEU A 118 -22.27 -9.71 -12.42
CA LEU A 118 -22.37 -10.50 -13.67
C LEU A 118 -22.99 -9.73 -14.85
N GLU A 119 -23.95 -8.86 -14.57
CA GLU A 119 -24.65 -8.07 -15.57
C GLU A 119 -24.38 -6.56 -15.36
N PRO A 120 -23.20 -6.04 -15.76
CA PRO A 120 -22.74 -4.68 -15.41
C PRO A 120 -23.69 -3.60 -15.95
N TRP A 121 -24.37 -3.87 -17.07
CA TRP A 121 -25.32 -2.98 -17.71
C TRP A 121 -26.68 -2.83 -17.00
N VAL A 122 -27.02 -3.68 -16.01
CA VAL A 122 -28.37 -3.74 -15.43
C VAL A 122 -28.76 -2.46 -14.71
N ASP A 123 -27.90 -1.91 -13.86
CA ASP A 123 -28.26 -0.76 -13.02
C ASP A 123 -28.46 0.51 -13.86
N ALA A 124 -27.51 0.81 -14.75
CA ALA A 124 -27.64 1.90 -15.73
C ALA A 124 -28.90 1.74 -16.60
N THR A 125 -29.22 0.51 -17.01
CA THR A 125 -30.41 0.19 -17.78
C THR A 125 -31.70 0.49 -17.01
N LEU A 126 -31.81 0.01 -15.77
CA LEU A 126 -33.00 0.22 -14.93
C LEU A 126 -33.19 1.70 -14.60
N ASP A 127 -32.11 2.42 -14.33
CA ASP A 127 -32.14 3.86 -14.06
C ASP A 127 -32.60 4.67 -15.28
N SER A 128 -32.13 4.30 -16.48
CA SER A 128 -32.57 4.94 -17.73
C SER A 128 -34.08 4.81 -17.98
N LEU A 129 -34.68 3.71 -17.51
CA LEU A 129 -36.13 3.45 -17.61
C LEU A 129 -36.92 4.15 -16.49
N GLY A 130 -36.31 4.42 -15.34
CA GLY A 130 -36.92 5.12 -14.22
C GLY A 130 -38.25 4.49 -13.78
N SER A 131 -39.34 5.26 -13.77
CA SER A 131 -40.66 4.74 -13.35
C SER A 131 -41.28 3.73 -14.31
N ASP A 132 -40.72 3.61 -15.52
CA ASP A 132 -41.16 2.65 -16.52
C ASP A 132 -40.38 1.32 -16.44
N ALA A 133 -39.38 1.20 -15.55
CA ALA A 133 -38.66 -0.04 -15.30
C ALA A 133 -39.61 -1.15 -14.78
N PRO A 134 -39.41 -2.42 -15.18
CA PRO A 134 -40.17 -3.54 -14.63
C PRO A 134 -39.81 -3.81 -13.17
N THR A 135 -40.54 -4.71 -12.52
CA THR A 135 -40.09 -5.22 -11.21
C THR A 135 -38.84 -6.07 -11.42
N ALA A 136 -37.67 -5.51 -11.15
CA ALA A 136 -36.38 -6.20 -11.24
C ALA A 136 -36.08 -6.96 -9.94
N ILE A 137 -35.61 -8.20 -10.06
CA ILE A 137 -35.29 -9.11 -8.96
C ILE A 137 -33.92 -9.74 -9.20
N GLN A 138 -32.95 -9.39 -8.34
CA GLN A 138 -31.68 -10.10 -8.23
C GLN A 138 -31.93 -11.49 -7.62
N VAL A 139 -31.40 -12.55 -8.25
CA VAL A 139 -31.65 -13.94 -7.81
C VAL A 139 -30.53 -14.52 -6.97
N HIS A 140 -29.31 -13.99 -7.03
CA HIS A 140 -28.15 -14.51 -6.31
C HIS A 140 -28.44 -14.64 -4.81
N THR A 141 -28.11 -15.79 -4.24
CA THR A 141 -28.12 -16.05 -2.80
C THR A 141 -27.45 -17.40 -2.49
N MET A 142 -26.76 -17.47 -1.35
CA MET A 142 -26.20 -18.70 -0.81
C MET A 142 -27.16 -19.43 0.17
N PRO A 143 -27.01 -20.75 0.39
CA PRO A 143 -27.94 -21.53 1.24
C PRO A 143 -28.00 -21.11 2.72
N ASP A 144 -26.91 -20.54 3.24
CA ASP A 144 -26.76 -19.96 4.58
C ASP A 144 -27.26 -18.51 4.66
N GLY A 145 -27.42 -17.85 3.50
CA GLY A 145 -27.85 -16.46 3.39
C GLY A 145 -26.69 -15.47 3.24
N GLU A 146 -25.46 -15.96 3.11
CA GLU A 146 -24.30 -15.11 2.80
C GLU A 146 -24.37 -14.57 1.36
N ALA A 147 -23.63 -13.48 1.11
CA ALA A 147 -23.59 -12.80 -0.18
C ALA A 147 -22.74 -13.55 -1.21
N THR A 148 -21.69 -14.24 -0.80
CA THR A 148 -20.82 -15.07 -1.64
C THR A 148 -20.06 -16.08 -0.76
N LEU A 149 -19.02 -16.74 -1.30
CA LEU A 149 -18.08 -17.52 -0.48
C LEU A 149 -17.25 -16.57 0.39
N ASP A 150 -16.81 -17.07 1.55
CA ASP A 150 -15.86 -16.40 2.43
C ASP A 150 -14.44 -16.62 1.88
N TYR A 151 -14.09 -15.81 0.86
CA TYR A 151 -12.86 -15.99 0.09
C TYR A 151 -11.59 -15.74 0.90
N GLU A 152 -11.63 -14.80 1.85
CA GLU A 152 -10.56 -14.58 2.82
C GLU A 152 -10.33 -15.83 3.68
N SER A 153 -11.39 -16.39 4.29
CA SER A 153 -11.24 -17.64 5.06
C SER A 153 -10.76 -18.82 4.21
N LEU A 154 -11.13 -18.86 2.92
CA LEU A 154 -10.63 -19.86 1.97
C LEU A 154 -9.15 -19.65 1.67
N LEU A 155 -8.71 -18.42 1.41
CA LEU A 155 -7.31 -18.06 1.21
C LEU A 155 -6.47 -18.47 2.42
N VAL A 156 -6.88 -18.07 3.62
CA VAL A 156 -6.22 -18.43 4.88
C VAL A 156 -6.12 -19.95 5.02
N SER A 157 -7.21 -20.68 4.78
CA SER A 157 -7.21 -22.14 4.86
C SER A 157 -6.24 -22.78 3.85
N ASN A 158 -6.23 -22.29 2.61
CA ASN A 158 -5.38 -22.80 1.54
C ASN A 158 -3.90 -22.51 1.80
N LEU A 159 -3.57 -21.31 2.27
CA LEU A 159 -2.21 -20.93 2.66
C LEU A 159 -1.71 -21.83 3.80
N CYS A 160 -2.52 -22.01 4.85
CA CYS A 160 -2.18 -22.87 5.98
C CYS A 160 -1.99 -24.34 5.58
N GLU A 161 -2.84 -24.86 4.67
CA GLU A 161 -2.71 -26.22 4.14
C GLU A 161 -1.43 -26.36 3.32
N THR A 162 -1.17 -25.43 2.40
CA THR A 162 0.02 -25.42 1.53
C THR A 162 1.31 -25.39 2.36
N LEU A 163 1.37 -24.50 3.36
CA LEU A 163 2.49 -24.38 4.28
C LEU A 163 2.73 -25.68 5.10
N SER A 164 1.66 -26.40 5.43
CA SER A 164 1.72 -27.60 6.29
C SER A 164 1.92 -28.92 5.53
N GLU A 165 1.42 -29.02 4.30
CA GLU A 165 1.33 -30.27 3.54
C GLU A 165 2.22 -30.27 2.28
N GLY A 166 2.61 -29.10 1.78
CA GLY A 166 3.35 -28.94 0.54
C GLY A 166 2.47 -29.15 -0.71
N PRO A 167 3.07 -29.36 -1.90
CA PRO A 167 4.47 -29.64 -2.20
C PRO A 167 5.45 -28.54 -1.77
N TYR A 168 6.73 -28.92 -1.58
CA TYR A 168 7.78 -28.01 -1.15
C TYR A 168 8.85 -27.83 -2.23
N GLU A 169 9.21 -26.60 -2.51
CA GLU A 169 10.35 -26.20 -3.34
C GLU A 169 11.45 -25.57 -2.47
N ALA A 170 12.69 -25.59 -2.93
CA ALA A 170 13.80 -24.92 -2.24
C ALA A 170 14.21 -23.71 -3.06
N VAL A 171 14.29 -22.56 -2.40
CA VAL A 171 14.62 -21.25 -2.98
C VAL A 171 15.78 -20.69 -2.17
N GLU A 172 16.83 -20.27 -2.86
CA GLU A 172 17.99 -19.60 -2.27
C GLU A 172 17.90 -18.14 -2.71
N LEU A 173 17.85 -17.21 -1.75
CA LEU A 173 17.70 -15.78 -2.02
C LEU A 173 18.96 -15.23 -2.70
N ALA A 174 18.79 -14.22 -3.54
CA ALA A 174 19.89 -13.40 -4.03
C ALA A 174 20.41 -12.51 -2.89
N ASP A 175 21.71 -12.25 -2.91
CA ASP A 175 22.44 -11.39 -1.98
C ASP A 175 22.38 -9.89 -2.37
N GLU A 176 22.01 -9.60 -3.62
CA GLU A 176 21.88 -8.23 -4.15
C GLU A 176 20.55 -8.06 -4.90
N GLU A 177 19.94 -6.87 -4.82
CA GLU A 177 18.68 -6.55 -5.50
C GLU A 177 18.79 -6.74 -7.02
N GLU A 178 19.92 -6.36 -7.63
CA GLU A 178 20.15 -6.52 -9.07
C GLU A 178 20.17 -7.99 -9.53
N HIS A 179 20.20 -8.93 -8.60
CA HIS A 179 20.18 -10.37 -8.81
C HIS A 179 18.86 -11.02 -8.39
N ALA A 180 17.86 -10.25 -7.92
CA ALA A 180 16.53 -10.77 -7.54
C ALA A 180 15.87 -11.59 -8.67
N ASP A 181 16.04 -11.16 -9.92
CA ASP A 181 15.49 -11.82 -11.11
C ASP A 181 16.12 -13.20 -11.40
N ASP A 182 17.26 -13.55 -10.79
CA ASP A 182 17.78 -14.91 -10.90
C ASP A 182 16.95 -15.91 -10.05
N VAL A 183 16.10 -15.40 -9.15
CA VAL A 183 15.29 -16.15 -8.19
C VAL A 183 13.81 -15.78 -8.31
N GLU A 184 13.14 -16.37 -9.29
CA GLU A 184 11.71 -16.10 -9.56
C GLU A 184 10.77 -17.14 -8.92
N ILE A 185 9.66 -16.67 -8.33
CA ILE A 185 8.53 -17.52 -7.91
C ILE A 185 7.19 -17.04 -8.49
N HIS A 186 6.16 -17.87 -8.32
CA HIS A 186 4.76 -17.52 -8.61
C HIS A 186 3.87 -17.83 -7.40
N ALA A 187 2.73 -17.14 -7.32
CA ALA A 187 1.69 -17.43 -6.33
C ALA A 187 0.90 -18.69 -6.69
N GLU A 188 1.43 -19.86 -6.33
CA GLU A 188 0.84 -21.17 -6.61
C GLU A 188 0.74 -22.07 -5.38
N PHE A 189 0.06 -23.22 -5.50
CA PHE A 189 -0.13 -24.18 -4.41
C PHE A 189 1.16 -24.98 -4.09
N VAL A 190 2.25 -24.26 -3.82
CA VAL A 190 3.57 -24.74 -3.44
C VAL A 190 4.04 -23.93 -2.23
N ALA A 191 4.75 -24.58 -1.31
CA ALA A 191 5.44 -23.91 -0.22
C ALA A 191 6.94 -23.81 -0.57
N HIS A 192 7.52 -22.64 -0.45
CA HIS A 192 8.93 -22.38 -0.72
C HIS A 192 9.72 -22.46 0.59
N ASN A 193 10.72 -23.35 0.66
CA ASN A 193 11.71 -23.34 1.72
C ASN A 193 12.81 -22.38 1.30
N ILE A 194 12.88 -21.25 2.00
CA ILE A 194 13.76 -20.14 1.66
C ILE A 194 15.01 -20.21 2.53
N SER A 195 16.17 -20.04 1.93
CA SER A 195 17.47 -19.92 2.59
C SER A 195 18.21 -18.70 2.04
N PHE A 196 18.92 -17.98 2.90
CA PHE A 196 19.84 -16.92 2.49
C PHE A 196 21.09 -17.54 1.83
N ALA A 197 21.70 -16.83 0.88
CA ALA A 197 22.97 -17.23 0.28
C ALA A 197 24.05 -17.37 1.37
N GLU A 198 24.86 -18.44 1.33
CA GLU A 198 26.00 -18.55 2.24
C GLU A 198 27.12 -17.63 1.73
N ASP A 199 27.56 -16.65 2.52
CA ASP A 199 28.77 -15.87 2.24
C ASP A 199 29.96 -16.81 2.04
N ASP A 200 30.35 -17.01 0.78
CA ASP A 200 31.64 -17.60 0.42
C ASP A 200 32.73 -16.54 0.72
N HIS A 201 32.95 -16.23 2.01
CA HIS A 201 34.18 -15.59 2.48
C HIS A 201 35.33 -16.58 2.26
N ASP A 202 35.80 -16.64 1.01
CA ASP A 202 36.99 -17.35 0.61
C ASP A 202 38.17 -16.76 1.40
N ASP A 203 38.67 -17.53 2.37
CA ASP A 203 39.93 -17.38 3.11
C ASP A 203 41.01 -16.67 2.25
N HIS A 204 41.11 -15.34 2.32
CA HIS A 204 42.23 -14.57 1.76
C HIS A 204 43.44 -14.61 2.70
N ASP A 205 43.79 -15.84 3.10
CA ASP A 205 44.85 -16.14 4.04
C ASP A 205 45.96 -16.94 3.33
N ASP A 206 46.52 -16.40 2.23
CA ASP A 206 47.67 -17.03 1.57
C ASP A 206 48.50 -16.08 0.67
N HIS A 207 49.12 -15.05 1.26
CA HIS A 207 50.25 -14.36 0.64
C HIS A 207 51.53 -14.45 1.47
N ASP A 208 52.08 -15.67 1.52
CA ASP A 208 53.47 -15.88 1.94
C ASP A 208 54.27 -16.72 0.93
N ASP A 209 55.34 -16.10 0.43
CA ASP A 209 56.56 -16.70 -0.12
C ASP A 209 56.47 -17.41 -1.47
N HIS A 210 57.03 -16.80 -2.54
CA HIS A 210 58.04 -17.51 -3.35
C HIS A 210 58.94 -16.57 -4.17
N GLY A 211 60.20 -16.50 -3.72
CA GLY A 211 61.32 -16.01 -4.51
C GLY A 211 61.84 -17.00 -5.57
N GLU A 212 62.40 -16.39 -6.62
CA GLU A 212 63.60 -16.76 -7.38
C GLU A 212 63.57 -17.95 -8.39
N GLU A 213 63.90 -17.55 -9.62
CA GLU A 213 64.65 -18.25 -10.70
C GLU A 213 63.90 -18.83 -11.94
N ASP A 214 64.31 -18.24 -13.07
CA ASP A 214 64.63 -18.85 -14.38
C ASP A 214 63.61 -18.85 -15.56
N ASN A 215 63.61 -17.72 -16.27
CA ASN A 215 64.19 -17.56 -17.63
C ASN A 215 63.66 -18.45 -18.79
N HIS A 216 62.90 -17.84 -19.73
CA HIS A 216 63.13 -18.00 -21.17
C HIS A 216 62.56 -16.85 -22.05
N THR A 217 63.48 -15.96 -22.42
CA THR A 217 63.65 -15.17 -23.67
C THR A 217 62.60 -15.18 -24.82
N GLU A 218 62.22 -13.94 -25.17
CA GLU A 218 62.13 -13.27 -26.49
C GLU A 218 61.11 -13.72 -27.55
N ASP A 219 60.11 -12.87 -27.85
CA ASP A 219 60.09 -12.03 -29.06
C ASP A 219 58.88 -11.04 -29.10
N GLY A 220 59.15 -9.72 -29.02
CA GLY A 220 58.60 -8.74 -29.99
C GLY A 220 57.51 -7.70 -29.61
N HIS A 221 57.95 -6.56 -29.03
CA HIS A 221 57.47 -5.15 -29.22
C HIS A 221 56.07 -4.73 -28.73
N ASP A 222 55.97 -3.94 -27.63
CA ASP A 222 55.99 -2.43 -27.53
C ASP A 222 54.69 -1.81 -28.12
N VAL A 223 53.82 -1.04 -27.46
CA VAL A 223 53.85 -0.14 -26.28
C VAL A 223 52.40 0.27 -25.97
N HIS A 224 51.96 0.27 -24.70
CA HIS A 224 51.17 1.33 -24.06
C HIS A 224 51.35 1.17 -22.54
N ALA A 225 51.45 2.30 -21.85
CA ALA A 225 51.81 2.46 -20.45
C ALA A 225 50.84 3.49 -19.87
N GLY A 226 50.37 3.24 -18.65
CA GLY A 226 49.34 4.02 -17.94
C GLY A 226 47.95 3.64 -18.45
N GLU A 227 46.93 3.38 -17.65
CA GLU A 227 46.59 3.73 -16.26
C GLU A 227 45.75 2.54 -15.73
N GLU A 228 46.10 1.97 -14.58
CA GLU A 228 45.37 2.15 -13.30
C GLU A 228 43.93 1.64 -13.47
N ASP A 229 43.75 0.36 -13.10
CA ASP A 229 42.45 -0.24 -12.89
C ASP A 229 41.90 0.42 -11.62
N GLU A 230 41.10 1.48 -11.80
CA GLU A 230 40.21 2.02 -10.77
C GLU A 230 39.12 0.95 -10.59
N HIS A 231 39.20 0.25 -9.46
CA HIS A 231 38.08 -0.45 -8.90
C HIS A 231 37.17 0.64 -8.34
N ASP A 232 36.06 0.90 -9.01
CA ASP A 232 34.93 1.59 -8.38
C ASP A 232 34.34 0.55 -7.41
N ASP A 233 34.73 0.65 -6.15
CA ASP A 233 34.02 0.03 -5.04
C ASP A 233 32.68 0.79 -4.96
N HIS A 234 31.62 0.16 -5.45
CA HIS A 234 30.26 0.58 -5.19
C HIS A 234 29.99 0.24 -3.72
N GLY A 235 30.15 1.24 -2.85
CA GLY A 235 29.49 1.24 -1.56
C GLY A 235 28.04 1.59 -1.84
N ASP A 236 27.18 0.58 -1.92
CA ASP A 236 25.77 0.77 -2.17
C ASP A 236 25.09 1.25 -0.88
N GLY A 237 24.95 2.57 -0.77
CA GLY A 237 23.95 3.19 0.09
C GLY A 237 22.58 2.94 -0.53
N HIS A 238 21.89 1.90 -0.07
CA HIS A 238 20.50 1.64 -0.43
C HIS A 238 19.56 2.47 0.48
N GLU A 239 19.47 3.76 0.21
CA GLU A 239 18.45 4.63 0.80
C GLU A 239 17.24 4.77 -0.15
N GLY A 240 16.06 4.35 0.29
CA GLY A 240 14.79 4.92 -0.18
C GLY A 240 13.93 4.11 -1.18
N HIS A 241 13.72 2.81 -0.99
CA HIS A 241 12.66 2.12 -1.73
C HIS A 241 11.28 2.35 -1.08
N ASN A 242 10.34 2.91 -1.83
CA ASN A 242 8.94 2.91 -1.38
C ASN A 242 8.42 1.46 -1.37
N HIS A 243 7.90 1.01 -0.23
CA HIS A 243 7.35 -0.32 -0.06
C HIS A 243 5.83 -0.35 -0.24
N VAL A 244 5.30 -1.46 -0.76
CA VAL A 244 3.85 -1.70 -0.78
C VAL A 244 3.38 -2.06 0.62
N GLU A 245 2.37 -1.36 1.14
CA GLU A 245 1.75 -1.69 2.43
C GLU A 245 0.73 -2.84 2.31
N ALA A 246 0.67 -3.70 3.32
CA ALA A 246 -0.35 -4.75 3.39
C ALA A 246 -1.73 -4.16 3.74
N GLU A 247 -2.75 -4.51 2.97
CA GLU A 247 -4.14 -4.10 3.25
C GLU A 247 -4.67 -4.72 4.55
N GLU A 248 -4.27 -5.97 4.83
CA GLU A 248 -4.63 -6.67 6.05
C GLU A 248 -3.52 -7.62 6.50
N THR A 249 -3.31 -7.70 7.82
CA THR A 249 -2.39 -8.67 8.43
C THR A 249 -3.11 -9.54 9.48
N ILE A 250 -2.94 -10.85 9.37
CA ILE A 250 -3.59 -11.87 10.20
C ILE A 250 -2.53 -12.65 10.98
N ALA A 251 -2.43 -12.37 12.28
CA ALA A 251 -1.49 -13.07 13.16
C ALA A 251 -2.07 -14.38 13.74
N ASN A 252 -1.29 -15.45 13.69
CA ASN A 252 -1.63 -16.79 14.21
C ASN A 252 -2.99 -17.34 13.73
N PRO A 253 -3.25 -17.41 12.41
CA PRO A 253 -4.50 -17.92 11.87
C PRO A 253 -4.75 -19.39 12.26
N ALA A 254 -6.03 -19.73 12.46
CA ALA A 254 -6.41 -21.07 12.89
C ALA A 254 -6.24 -22.09 11.77
N GLY A 255 -5.37 -23.09 11.98
CA GLY A 255 -5.10 -24.13 10.98
C GLY A 255 -3.69 -24.04 10.39
N CYS A 256 -3.02 -22.91 10.56
CA CYS A 256 -1.62 -22.73 10.23
C CYS A 256 -0.69 -23.36 11.27
N PRO A 257 0.61 -23.54 10.92
CA PRO A 257 1.69 -23.69 11.89
C PRO A 257 1.64 -22.61 12.99
N ALA A 258 2.31 -22.90 14.11
CA ALA A 258 2.41 -21.90 15.18
C ALA A 258 3.29 -20.74 14.69
N ASP A 259 2.98 -19.53 15.15
CA ASP A 259 3.78 -18.34 14.89
C ASP A 259 3.82 -17.96 13.40
N THR A 260 2.72 -18.16 12.68
CA THR A 260 2.52 -17.72 11.29
C THR A 260 1.83 -16.36 11.22
N MET A 261 2.33 -15.46 10.38
CA MET A 261 1.68 -14.24 9.91
C MET A 261 1.15 -14.47 8.48
N ILE A 262 -0.03 -13.94 8.17
CA ILE A 262 -0.50 -13.81 6.78
C ILE A 262 -0.69 -12.32 6.49
N SER A 263 -0.03 -11.81 5.46
CA SER A 263 -0.19 -10.44 4.97
C SER A 263 -0.88 -10.46 3.60
N ILE A 264 -1.95 -9.68 3.43
CA ILE A 264 -2.73 -9.60 2.21
C ILE A 264 -2.40 -8.28 1.50
N PHE A 265 -1.99 -8.39 0.24
CA PHE A 265 -1.67 -7.25 -0.62
C PHE A 265 -2.54 -7.30 -1.87
N HIS A 266 -2.99 -6.13 -2.32
CA HIS A 266 -3.54 -5.98 -3.67
C HIS A 266 -2.38 -5.75 -4.64
N LEU A 267 -2.24 -6.62 -5.65
CA LEU A 267 -1.14 -6.55 -6.61
C LEU A 267 -1.68 -6.61 -8.04
N GLU A 268 -1.11 -5.79 -8.92
CA GLU A 268 -1.40 -5.77 -10.36
C GLU A 268 -0.62 -6.85 -11.11
N GLU A 269 -0.94 -7.09 -12.38
CA GLU A 269 -0.14 -8.00 -13.21
C GLU A 269 1.27 -7.41 -13.41
N GLY A 270 2.30 -8.12 -12.96
CA GLY A 270 3.67 -7.61 -12.98
C GLY A 270 4.67 -8.43 -12.17
N GLU A 271 5.92 -7.99 -12.22
CA GLU A 271 7.03 -8.53 -11.42
C GLU A 271 7.29 -7.60 -10.23
N TYR A 272 7.41 -8.19 -9.04
CA TYR A 272 7.66 -7.47 -7.80
C TYR A 272 8.87 -8.08 -7.11
N VAL A 273 9.77 -7.24 -6.62
CA VAL A 273 10.93 -7.69 -5.83
C VAL A 273 10.50 -7.79 -4.37
N LEU A 274 10.77 -8.95 -3.76
CA LEU A 274 10.61 -9.18 -2.34
C LEU A 274 11.97 -9.06 -1.68
N GLU A 275 12.05 -8.14 -0.73
CA GLU A 275 13.21 -7.94 0.14
C GLU A 275 12.93 -8.62 1.48
N PHE A 276 13.88 -9.42 1.98
CA PHE A 276 13.80 -10.11 3.26
C PHE A 276 14.93 -9.66 4.17
N ASP A 277 14.60 -9.20 5.37
CA ASP A 277 15.60 -8.84 6.37
C ASP A 277 16.32 -10.11 6.91
N ALA A 278 17.66 -10.12 6.89
CA ALA A 278 18.48 -11.19 7.45
C ALA A 278 18.99 -10.97 8.87
N GLU A 279 18.44 -10.01 9.62
CA GLU A 279 18.64 -9.91 11.09
C GLU A 279 18.41 -11.28 11.77
N HIS A 280 17.62 -12.16 11.16
CA HIS A 280 17.38 -13.53 11.56
C HIS A 280 17.56 -14.55 10.41
N ALA A 281 18.78 -14.66 9.85
CA ALA A 281 19.18 -15.58 8.76
C ALA A 281 19.01 -17.12 9.01
N GLU A 282 17.84 -17.56 9.50
CA GLU A 282 17.46 -18.96 9.58
C GLU A 282 16.56 -19.35 8.39
N ASP A 283 16.75 -20.56 7.85
CA ASP A 283 15.86 -21.10 6.80
C ASP A 283 14.38 -21.06 7.25
N PHE A 284 13.51 -20.50 6.42
CA PHE A 284 12.07 -20.42 6.70
C PHE A 284 11.23 -21.02 5.57
N THR A 285 9.91 -21.07 5.77
CA THR A 285 8.97 -21.53 4.74
C THR A 285 7.93 -20.45 4.48
N MET A 286 7.76 -20.10 3.20
CA MET A 286 6.73 -19.17 2.73
C MET A 286 5.73 -19.90 1.84
N ALA A 287 4.47 -19.46 1.85
CA ALA A 287 3.50 -19.79 0.82
C ALA A 287 2.79 -18.51 0.36
N VAL A 288 2.56 -18.38 -0.95
CA VAL A 288 1.85 -17.23 -1.52
C VAL A 288 0.74 -17.73 -2.42
N LEU A 289 -0.47 -17.20 -2.24
CA LEU A 289 -1.64 -17.60 -3.02
C LEU A 289 -2.49 -16.38 -3.36
N LYS A 290 -3.01 -16.37 -4.59
CA LYS A 290 -4.08 -15.44 -4.96
C LYS A 290 -5.37 -15.79 -4.21
N MET A 291 -6.06 -14.79 -3.69
CA MET A 291 -7.41 -14.95 -3.18
C MET A 291 -8.32 -15.47 -4.30
N LEU A 292 -9.15 -16.46 -3.97
CA LEU A 292 -10.16 -16.94 -4.91
C LEU A 292 -11.31 -15.93 -5.01
N GLY A 293 -12.08 -15.97 -6.10
CA GLY A 293 -13.09 -14.96 -6.37
C GLY A 293 -12.46 -13.74 -7.05
N GLY A 294 -13.24 -13.02 -7.85
CA GLY A 294 -12.73 -11.76 -8.39
C GLY A 294 -12.81 -10.75 -7.27
N HIS A 295 -11.73 -10.05 -6.99
CA HIS A 295 -11.71 -8.88 -6.13
C HIS A 295 -10.61 -8.01 -6.74
N ALA A 296 -11.03 -7.06 -7.57
CA ALA A 296 -10.28 -5.86 -7.86
C ALA A 296 -10.87 -4.80 -6.92
N HIS A 297 -10.10 -4.33 -5.95
CA HIS A 297 -10.56 -3.34 -4.99
C HIS A 297 -10.48 -1.95 -5.65
N HIS A 298 -11.61 -1.44 -6.15
CA HIS A 298 -11.72 -0.02 -6.50
C HIS A 298 -12.18 0.75 -5.25
N ASP A 299 -11.24 1.31 -4.49
CA ASP A 299 -11.61 2.27 -3.46
C ASP A 299 -12.12 3.55 -4.14
N HIS A 300 -13.29 4.01 -3.74
CA HIS A 300 -13.93 5.18 -4.32
C HIS A 300 -13.45 6.45 -3.60
N GLY A 301 -12.35 7.01 -4.08
CA GLY A 301 -12.14 8.46 -4.05
C GLY A 301 -12.87 9.09 -5.24
N ASP A 302 -14.02 9.75 -5.01
CA ASP A 302 -14.70 10.54 -6.03
C ASP A 302 -13.81 11.70 -6.52
N GLU A 303 -12.96 11.47 -7.54
CA GLU A 303 -12.40 12.53 -8.38
C GLU A 303 -12.60 12.20 -9.86
N HIS A 304 -13.27 13.13 -10.55
CA HIS A 304 -13.58 13.03 -11.96
C HIS A 304 -12.30 13.14 -12.79
N GLY A 305 -12.04 12.13 -13.62
CA GLY A 305 -10.97 12.15 -14.61
C GLY A 305 -11.09 13.30 -15.60
N ASP A 306 -9.94 13.86 -15.95
CA ASP A 306 -9.69 14.51 -17.22
C ASP A 306 -8.55 13.73 -17.91
N GLU A 307 -8.91 13.00 -18.97
CA GLU A 307 -7.99 12.31 -19.87
C GLU A 307 -7.06 13.31 -20.57
N HIS A 308 -5.75 13.04 -20.54
CA HIS A 308 -4.86 13.38 -21.65
C HIS A 308 -3.90 12.22 -21.89
N GLY A 309 -4.15 11.48 -22.98
CA GLY A 309 -3.21 10.49 -23.50
C GLY A 309 -2.09 11.17 -24.27
N ASP A 310 -0.87 10.63 -24.11
CA ASP A 310 0.28 11.04 -24.91
C ASP A 310 0.84 9.86 -25.73
N GLU A 311 0.78 10.05 -27.05
CA GLU A 311 1.50 9.28 -28.04
C GLU A 311 3.01 9.62 -27.93
N HIS A 312 3.86 8.63 -27.63
CA HIS A 312 5.30 8.77 -27.80
C HIS A 312 5.67 8.93 -29.29
N GLY A 313 5.94 10.17 -29.69
CA GLY A 313 6.65 10.52 -30.89
C GLY A 313 7.71 11.57 -30.59
N GLU A 314 8.96 11.14 -30.48
CA GLU A 314 10.12 12.02 -30.32
C GLU A 314 10.15 13.17 -31.35
N GLU A 315 10.02 14.42 -30.90
CA GLU A 315 10.70 15.61 -31.45
C GLU A 315 10.89 16.66 -30.31
N GLY A 316 12.13 17.13 -30.11
CA GLY A 316 12.53 17.94 -28.97
C GLY A 316 11.73 19.24 -28.75
N HIS A 317 11.37 19.48 -27.48
CA HIS A 317 10.65 20.66 -27.04
C HIS A 317 11.59 21.84 -26.85
N GLY A 318 11.37 22.92 -27.62
CA GLY A 318 11.98 24.22 -27.36
C GLY A 318 10.92 25.24 -26.96
N VAL A 319 11.32 26.26 -26.18
CA VAL A 319 10.42 27.29 -25.64
C VAL A 319 10.65 28.62 -26.35
N CYS A 320 9.56 29.27 -26.81
CA CYS A 320 9.63 30.59 -27.44
C CYS A 320 9.55 31.73 -26.41
N HIS A 321 10.63 32.48 -26.23
CA HIS A 321 10.78 33.50 -25.18
C HIS A 321 10.78 34.95 -25.71
N ASP A 322 9.91 35.81 -25.17
CA ASP A 322 9.90 37.25 -25.48
C ASP A 322 10.89 38.03 -24.59
N MET A 323 12.01 38.41 -25.16
CA MET A 323 13.04 39.22 -24.48
C MET A 323 12.59 40.65 -24.11
N SER A 324 11.42 41.10 -24.56
CA SER A 324 10.92 42.45 -24.30
C SER A 324 10.21 42.58 -22.96
N ASP A 325 9.63 41.49 -22.45
CA ASP A 325 8.96 41.41 -21.15
C ASP A 325 9.24 40.13 -20.34
N GLN A 326 10.11 39.25 -20.84
CA GLN A 326 10.53 37.99 -20.22
C GLN A 326 9.42 36.95 -20.03
N SER A 327 8.36 36.99 -20.84
CA SER A 327 7.36 35.92 -20.86
C SER A 327 7.67 34.85 -21.91
N ASN A 328 7.32 33.60 -21.60
CA ASN A 328 7.21 32.53 -22.59
C ASN A 328 5.90 32.72 -23.38
N ASN A 329 5.95 32.45 -24.68
CA ASN A 329 4.78 32.48 -25.55
C ASN A 329 4.41 31.05 -25.97
N ASP A 330 3.11 30.85 -26.23
CA ASP A 330 2.53 29.58 -26.70
C ASP A 330 2.85 29.28 -28.18
N ILE A 331 3.99 29.74 -28.69
CA ILE A 331 4.47 29.45 -30.05
C ILE A 331 5.38 28.23 -29.94
N ASP A 332 5.00 27.15 -30.61
CA ASP A 332 5.55 25.80 -30.50
C ASP A 332 6.56 25.44 -31.62
N ASN A 333 6.99 26.44 -32.41
CA ASN A 333 8.02 26.23 -33.42
C ASN A 333 8.97 27.44 -33.58
N GLU A 334 10.24 27.13 -33.83
CA GLU A 334 11.33 28.10 -33.97
C GLU A 334 11.06 29.14 -35.09
N GLU A 335 10.54 28.71 -36.24
CA GLU A 335 10.37 29.59 -37.41
C GLU A 335 9.33 30.70 -37.14
N ASP A 336 8.23 30.38 -36.45
CA ASP A 336 7.22 31.36 -36.05
C ASP A 336 7.67 32.20 -34.85
N CYS A 337 8.44 31.62 -33.93
CA CYS A 337 9.03 32.34 -32.80
C CYS A 337 9.96 33.47 -33.27
N GLU A 338 10.88 33.16 -34.18
CA GLU A 338 11.78 34.14 -34.78
C GLU A 338 11.01 35.17 -35.64
N ALA A 339 9.96 34.74 -36.35
CA ALA A 339 9.12 35.64 -37.14
C ALA A 339 8.32 36.63 -36.26
N GLY A 340 7.97 36.22 -35.04
CA GLY A 340 7.38 37.06 -33.98
C GLY A 340 8.37 38.08 -33.40
N GLY A 341 9.67 37.86 -33.58
CA GLY A 341 10.75 38.66 -33.01
C GLY A 341 11.16 38.21 -31.61
N PHE A 342 10.83 36.98 -31.25
CA PHE A 342 11.14 36.30 -29.99
C PHE A 342 12.31 35.33 -30.20
N ILE A 343 12.85 34.76 -29.12
CA ILE A 343 14.01 33.85 -29.16
C ILE A 343 13.53 32.44 -28.85
N TRP A 344 13.90 31.48 -29.68
CA TRP A 344 13.70 30.05 -29.42
C TRP A 344 14.84 29.52 -28.55
N MET A 345 14.51 28.82 -27.47
CA MET A 345 15.46 28.14 -26.60
C MET A 345 15.19 26.64 -26.68
N GLU A 346 16.14 25.86 -27.17
CA GLU A 346 16.10 24.39 -27.10
C GLU A 346 16.58 23.97 -25.70
N GLU A 347 15.92 22.99 -25.08
CA GLU A 347 16.45 22.31 -23.90
C GLU A 347 17.44 21.24 -24.37
N ASP A 348 18.73 21.60 -24.39
CA ASP A 348 19.89 20.74 -24.13
C ASP A 348 21.20 21.44 -24.54
N ASP A 349 22.03 21.74 -23.54
CA ASP A 349 23.50 21.98 -23.55
C ASP A 349 23.85 23.06 -22.49
N HIS A 350 23.79 22.70 -21.20
CA HIS A 350 24.65 23.35 -20.21
C HIS A 350 26.04 22.70 -20.29
N ASP A 351 26.78 23.07 -21.34
CA ASP A 351 28.22 22.83 -21.47
C ASP A 351 28.95 23.47 -20.26
N ASP A 352 29.52 22.64 -19.39
CA ASP A 352 30.52 23.07 -18.42
C ASP A 352 31.70 23.74 -19.13
N HIS A 353 31.91 25.02 -18.83
CA HIS A 353 32.97 25.83 -19.41
C HIS A 353 34.14 25.96 -18.45
N GLU A 354 35.16 25.12 -18.61
CA GLU A 354 36.43 25.22 -17.88
C GLU A 354 37.25 26.47 -18.27
N GLY A 355 37.45 27.41 -17.32
CA GLY A 355 38.58 28.35 -17.25
C GLY A 355 38.27 29.86 -17.16
N ASP A 356 39.14 30.64 -16.48
CA ASP A 356 39.03 32.10 -16.23
C ASP A 356 38.57 32.94 -17.45
N TYR A 357 37.57 33.82 -17.25
CA TYR A 357 37.04 34.68 -18.32
C TYR A 357 36.66 36.10 -17.87
N CYS A 358 36.57 37.01 -18.84
CA CYS A 358 36.25 38.43 -18.60
C CYS A 358 34.80 38.75 -18.99
N HIS A 359 33.96 39.11 -18.03
CA HIS A 359 32.52 39.29 -18.21
C HIS A 359 32.08 40.78 -18.22
N ASP A 360 31.38 41.23 -19.27
CA ASP A 360 30.77 42.56 -19.31
C ASP A 360 29.41 42.56 -18.59
N THR A 361 29.38 43.01 -17.33
CA THR A 361 28.15 43.11 -16.52
C THR A 361 27.10 44.07 -17.05
N THR A 362 27.40 44.84 -18.11
CA THR A 362 26.41 45.70 -18.77
C THR A 362 25.70 45.00 -19.93
N THR A 363 26.34 44.00 -20.54
CA THR A 363 25.82 43.30 -21.73
C THR A 363 25.67 41.79 -21.54
N HIS A 364 26.11 41.25 -20.41
CA HIS A 364 26.17 39.81 -20.09
C HIS A 364 26.89 38.98 -21.15
N GLN A 365 27.98 39.51 -21.71
CA GLN A 365 28.79 38.79 -22.69
C GLN A 365 30.20 38.56 -22.15
N ASN A 366 30.71 37.35 -22.36
CA ASN A 366 32.11 37.03 -22.14
C ASN A 366 32.95 37.66 -23.26
N THR A 367 33.96 38.40 -22.85
CA THR A 367 34.84 39.19 -23.71
C THR A 367 36.24 38.59 -23.69
N ASN A 368 36.90 38.59 -24.85
CA ASN A 368 38.16 37.87 -25.03
C ASN A 368 39.36 38.71 -24.55
N HIS A 369 39.47 38.87 -23.23
CA HIS A 369 40.63 39.45 -22.55
C HIS A 369 41.42 38.33 -21.88
N THR A 370 42.75 38.36 -22.00
CA THR A 370 43.61 37.25 -21.56
C THR A 370 44.31 37.51 -20.22
N THR A 371 43.96 38.59 -19.53
CA THR A 371 44.50 38.96 -18.20
C THR A 371 43.50 39.86 -17.46
N GLU A 372 43.33 39.65 -16.16
CA GLU A 372 42.54 40.46 -15.21
C GLU A 372 42.71 41.97 -15.43
N ALA A 373 43.96 42.45 -15.47
CA ALA A 373 44.26 43.88 -15.61
C ALA A 373 43.75 44.51 -16.91
N ASP A 374 43.61 43.73 -18.00
CA ASP A 374 43.05 44.21 -19.26
C ASP A 374 41.51 44.18 -19.24
N CYS A 375 40.91 43.26 -18.48
CA CYS A 375 39.48 43.14 -18.26
C CYS A 375 38.93 44.32 -17.44
N GLU A 376 39.54 44.58 -16.27
CA GLU A 376 39.15 45.69 -15.41
C GLU A 376 39.36 47.05 -16.08
N ALA A 377 40.44 47.18 -16.88
CA ALA A 377 40.72 48.41 -17.62
C ALA A 377 39.69 48.69 -18.73
N ALA A 378 39.02 47.65 -19.24
CA ALA A 378 37.91 47.76 -20.16
C ALA A 378 36.58 48.08 -19.46
N GLY A 379 36.54 47.97 -18.13
CA GLY A 379 35.34 48.17 -17.31
C GLY A 379 34.48 46.92 -17.18
N HIS A 380 35.06 45.75 -17.45
CA HIS A 380 34.44 44.43 -17.32
C HIS A 380 34.95 43.75 -16.04
N MET A 381 34.20 42.78 -15.53
CA MET A 381 34.53 42.03 -14.32
C MET A 381 35.33 40.80 -14.72
N TRP A 382 36.47 40.60 -14.08
CA TRP A 382 37.26 39.39 -14.27
C TRP A 382 36.71 38.33 -13.32
N MET A 383 36.32 37.19 -13.87
CA MET A 383 35.89 36.02 -13.12
C MET A 383 37.11 35.10 -13.07
N GLU A 384 37.83 35.13 -11.94
CA GLU A 384 38.79 34.08 -11.60
C GLU A 384 37.98 32.86 -11.17
N GLU A 385 38.56 31.67 -11.32
CA GLU A 385 38.15 30.49 -10.54
C GLU A 385 37.96 30.93 -9.08
N ASP A 386 36.69 31.00 -8.65
CA ASP A 386 36.35 31.09 -7.24
C ASP A 386 36.63 29.71 -6.67
N GLY A 387 37.90 29.49 -6.31
CA GLY A 387 38.26 28.48 -5.33
C GLY A 387 37.43 28.77 -4.09
N HIS A 388 36.53 27.84 -3.79
CA HIS A 388 35.81 27.75 -2.55
C HIS A 388 36.83 27.67 -1.41
N ASP A 389 37.23 28.82 -0.86
CA ASP A 389 38.02 28.93 0.36
C ASP A 389 37.07 29.41 1.47
N GLY A 390 36.56 28.49 2.27
CA GLY A 390 36.16 28.80 3.65
C GLY A 390 34.79 28.30 4.15
N HIS A 391 34.25 27.24 3.58
CA HIS A 391 33.56 26.25 4.41
C HIS A 391 34.59 25.13 4.55
N ASP A 392 35.09 24.93 5.78
CA ASP A 392 35.83 23.72 6.08
C ASP A 392 34.85 22.59 5.81
N ASP A 393 35.20 21.74 4.85
CA ASP A 393 34.65 20.41 4.71
C ASP A 393 34.76 19.77 6.10
N HIS A 394 33.64 19.75 6.82
CA HIS A 394 33.38 18.71 7.79
C HIS A 394 32.69 17.59 7.03
N ASP A 395 33.38 17.09 6.00
CA ASP A 395 33.28 15.70 5.61
C ASP A 395 33.94 14.93 6.77
N GLY A 396 33.14 14.67 7.81
CA GLY A 396 33.53 13.90 8.98
C GLY A 396 33.67 12.40 8.71
N HIS A 397 33.49 11.96 7.47
CA HIS A 397 33.58 10.55 7.08
C HIS A 397 34.81 10.25 6.23
N GLU A 398 36.01 10.66 6.67
CA GLU A 398 37.28 10.18 6.08
C GLU A 398 38.48 10.09 7.05
N ASP A 399 38.29 10.19 8.36
CA ASP A 399 39.36 9.86 9.31
C ASP A 399 38.96 8.63 10.12
N HIS A 400 39.00 7.44 9.49
CA HIS A 400 39.03 6.17 10.23
C HIS A 400 40.00 6.29 11.41
N MET A 401 39.49 6.14 12.64
CA MET A 401 40.31 6.26 13.84
C MET A 401 41.37 5.16 13.82
N THR A 402 42.61 5.49 13.46
CA THR A 402 43.66 4.46 13.45
C THR A 402 43.93 3.95 14.87
N PRO A 403 44.42 2.71 15.03
CA PRO A 403 44.78 2.19 16.35
C PRO A 403 45.79 3.06 17.10
N GLU A 404 46.65 3.79 16.37
CA GLU A 404 47.55 4.79 16.93
C GLU A 404 46.82 6.04 17.48
N GLN A 405 45.78 6.52 16.80
CA GLN A 405 44.95 7.66 17.23
C GLN A 405 44.09 7.29 18.44
N ALA A 406 43.40 6.14 18.40
CA ALA A 406 42.64 5.61 19.54
C ALA A 406 43.50 5.50 20.82
N LEU A 407 44.75 5.04 20.68
CA LEU A 407 45.70 5.02 21.81
C LEU A 407 46.21 6.39 22.23
N GLU A 408 46.25 7.38 21.34
CA GLU A 408 46.68 8.74 21.68
C GLU A 408 45.57 9.49 22.43
N ASP A 409 44.32 9.28 22.04
CA ASP A 409 43.15 10.03 22.51
C ASP A 409 42.49 9.37 23.73
N CYS A 410 42.37 8.03 23.74
CA CYS A 410 41.67 7.31 24.81
C CYS A 410 42.59 6.82 25.97
N ASP A 411 43.91 6.68 25.78
CA ASP A 411 44.86 6.23 26.84
C ASP A 411 45.14 7.33 27.88
N SER A 412 44.13 7.62 28.70
CA SER A 412 44.15 8.63 29.75
C SER A 412 45.28 8.43 30.77
N ASN A 413 45.74 7.19 30.97
CA ASN A 413 46.74 6.85 31.97
C ASN A 413 48.18 6.73 31.39
N ASN A 414 48.32 6.73 30.06
CA ASN A 414 49.53 6.64 29.26
C ASN A 414 50.37 5.40 29.58
N ASP A 415 49.73 4.23 29.68
CA ASP A 415 50.40 2.93 29.85
C ASP A 415 50.51 2.08 28.58
N SER A 416 50.12 2.66 27.43
CA SER A 416 50.20 2.08 26.09
C SER A 416 49.28 0.87 25.90
N SER A 417 48.17 0.87 26.63
CA SER A 417 47.11 -0.12 26.63
C SER A 417 45.80 0.58 26.93
N MET A 418 44.71 0.12 26.35
CA MET A 418 43.37 0.70 26.57
C MET A 418 42.53 -0.25 27.42
N SER A 419 42.01 0.25 28.54
CA SER A 419 41.02 -0.47 29.35
C SER A 419 39.58 -0.16 28.91
N TRP A 420 38.61 -1.01 29.28
CA TRP A 420 37.19 -0.73 29.00
C TRP A 420 36.74 0.64 29.51
N ASP A 421 37.16 1.01 30.73
CA ASP A 421 36.82 2.32 31.30
C ASP A 421 37.40 3.48 30.45
N GLU A 422 38.57 3.29 29.84
CA GLU A 422 39.20 4.28 28.96
C GLU A 422 38.57 4.33 27.57
N PHE A 423 38.16 3.18 27.02
CA PHE A 423 37.45 3.08 25.75
C PHE A 423 36.02 3.66 25.86
N SER A 424 35.27 3.24 26.88
CA SER A 424 33.90 3.70 27.11
C SER A 424 33.83 5.20 27.40
N ASP A 425 34.76 5.77 28.18
CA ASP A 425 34.80 7.22 28.41
C ASP A 425 35.17 8.00 27.12
N CYS A 426 35.91 7.38 26.18
CA CYS A 426 36.37 8.03 24.95
C CYS A 426 35.31 7.98 23.85
N TYR A 427 34.69 6.81 23.64
CA TYR A 427 33.66 6.58 22.63
C TYR A 427 32.41 7.46 22.87
N HIS A 428 31.98 7.64 24.13
CA HIS A 428 30.86 8.53 24.43
C HIS A 428 31.21 10.03 24.31
N ASP A 429 32.48 10.44 24.42
CA ASP A 429 32.89 11.86 24.29
C ASP A 429 32.89 12.33 22.81
N ASP A 430 33.07 11.42 21.83
CA ASP A 430 33.11 11.74 20.39
C ASP A 430 31.71 11.67 19.72
N HIS A 431 30.74 10.93 20.29
CA HIS A 431 29.35 10.85 19.78
C HIS A 431 28.38 11.86 20.41
N ASP A 432 28.80 12.61 21.44
CA ASP A 432 28.00 13.68 22.06
C ASP A 432 28.11 15.06 21.34
N GLU A 433 28.83 15.15 20.21
CA GLU A 433 29.17 16.44 19.57
C GLU A 433 28.34 16.80 18.32
N HIS A 434 27.00 16.69 18.32
CA HIS A 434 26.16 17.51 17.41
C HIS A 434 24.76 17.83 17.98
N HIS A 435 24.72 18.54 19.12
CA HIS A 435 23.47 19.18 19.58
C HIS A 435 23.61 20.70 19.54
N GLU A 436 22.76 21.38 18.76
CA GLU A 436 22.63 22.84 18.76
C GLU A 436 22.12 23.34 20.13
N GLU A 437 22.99 23.50 21.12
CA GLU A 437 22.57 23.99 22.43
C GLU A 437 21.99 25.42 22.35
N HIS A 438 20.71 25.62 22.67
CA HIS A 438 20.12 26.97 22.77
C HIS A 438 20.10 27.50 24.20
N HIS A 439 20.67 28.70 24.42
CA HIS A 439 20.73 29.34 25.74
C HIS A 439 19.65 30.42 25.92
N ASN A 440 18.88 30.34 27.02
CA ASN A 440 17.72 31.21 27.25
C ASN A 440 17.91 32.32 28.32
N VAL A 441 17.41 33.53 28.02
CA VAL A 441 17.39 34.70 28.94
C VAL A 441 15.97 35.21 29.18
N VAL A 442 15.46 35.01 30.40
CA VAL A 442 14.11 35.47 30.78
C VAL A 442 14.14 36.92 31.29
N VAL A 443 13.22 37.77 30.81
CA VAL A 443 13.05 39.15 31.26
C VAL A 443 11.64 39.37 31.83
N MET A 444 11.53 39.76 33.11
CA MET A 444 10.26 40.10 33.75
C MET A 444 10.16 41.59 34.12
N TYR A 445 9.16 42.26 33.53
CA TYR A 445 8.91 43.69 33.65
C TYR A 445 8.12 44.07 34.93
N PRO A 446 8.10 45.36 35.33
CA PRO A 446 7.44 45.83 36.56
C PRO A 446 5.92 45.59 36.67
N ASP A 447 5.23 45.32 35.56
CA ASP A 447 3.81 44.98 35.52
C ASP A 447 3.55 43.46 35.60
N ASN A 448 4.61 42.67 35.73
CA ASN A 448 4.65 41.20 35.70
C ASN A 448 4.42 40.58 34.32
N SER A 449 4.57 41.33 33.21
CA SER A 449 4.75 40.68 31.91
C SER A 449 6.15 40.07 31.82
N MET A 450 6.27 38.94 31.13
CA MET A 450 7.54 38.25 30.86
C MET A 450 7.79 38.16 29.35
N ALA A 451 9.06 38.08 28.97
CA ALA A 451 9.53 37.75 27.63
C ALA A 451 10.78 36.88 27.77
N MET A 452 10.95 35.92 26.87
CA MET A 452 12.15 35.09 26.77
C MET A 452 12.88 35.46 25.47
N TYR A 453 14.20 35.31 25.48
CA TYR A 453 15.05 35.57 24.34
C TYR A 453 16.16 34.52 24.34
N GLU A 454 16.47 34.01 23.16
CA GLU A 454 17.32 32.84 22.96
C GLU A 454 18.63 33.27 22.30
N ALA A 455 19.70 32.52 22.55
CA ALA A 455 20.99 32.67 21.93
C ALA A 455 21.53 31.27 21.59
N GLU A 456 21.89 31.05 20.33
CA GLU A 456 22.65 29.88 19.87
C GLU A 456 23.96 29.75 20.64
N HIS A 457 24.37 28.51 20.97
CA HIS A 457 25.64 28.23 21.63
C HIS A 457 26.83 28.79 20.86
N ASP A 458 26.83 28.67 19.53
CA ASP A 458 27.88 29.17 18.63
C ASP A 458 28.08 30.68 18.68
N ALA A 459 27.04 31.42 19.10
CA ALA A 459 27.14 32.86 19.30
C ALA A 459 27.90 33.22 20.60
N LEU A 460 28.23 32.24 21.44
CA LEU A 460 28.92 32.40 22.72
C LEU A 460 30.38 31.93 22.64
N PRO A 461 31.31 32.61 23.32
CA PRO A 461 32.70 32.14 23.42
C PRO A 461 32.81 31.01 24.47
N ASP A 462 33.79 30.11 24.36
CA ASP A 462 34.02 28.92 25.22
C ASP A 462 34.13 29.20 26.74
N ASN A 463 34.24 30.47 27.15
CA ASN A 463 34.16 30.89 28.55
C ASN A 463 33.12 32.01 28.70
N ALA A 464 31.91 31.73 28.23
CA ALA A 464 30.81 32.68 28.21
C ALA A 464 30.46 33.13 29.64
N THR A 465 30.44 34.45 29.83
CA THR A 465 29.84 35.02 31.04
C THR A 465 28.35 35.21 30.84
N GLY A 466 27.58 35.35 31.91
CA GLY A 466 26.16 35.72 31.80
C GLY A 466 25.95 37.05 31.06
N TRP A 467 26.99 37.89 30.92
CA TRP A 467 26.93 39.10 30.10
C TRP A 467 27.02 38.78 28.60
N ASN A 468 27.84 37.80 28.22
CA ASN A 468 27.91 37.30 26.85
C ASN A 468 26.54 36.78 26.43
N LEU A 469 25.95 35.90 27.25
CA LEU A 469 24.60 35.38 27.03
C LEU A 469 23.53 36.49 26.99
N THR A 470 23.53 37.41 27.96
CA THR A 470 22.61 38.57 27.95
C THR A 470 22.78 39.45 26.71
N HIS A 471 24.00 39.59 26.19
CA HIS A 471 24.29 40.40 25.01
C HIS A 471 23.84 39.72 23.73
N ALA A 472 24.14 38.43 23.56
CA ALA A 472 23.71 37.62 22.43
C ALA A 472 22.17 37.59 22.36
N ALA A 473 21.52 37.08 23.41
CA ALA A 473 20.07 36.91 23.43
C ALA A 473 19.30 38.23 23.26
N LEU A 474 19.66 39.28 24.02
CA LEU A 474 18.88 40.53 23.98
C LEU A 474 19.29 41.44 22.84
N MET A 475 20.58 41.62 22.55
CA MET A 475 21.01 42.69 21.64
C MET A 475 21.32 42.20 20.23
N VAL A 476 21.87 40.99 20.10
CA VAL A 476 22.20 40.41 18.79
C VAL A 476 20.94 39.78 18.21
N ASN A 477 20.35 38.80 18.89
CA ASN A 477 19.23 38.01 18.37
C ASN A 477 17.90 38.76 18.57
N GLY A 478 17.60 39.20 19.79
CA GLY A 478 16.34 39.89 20.10
C GLY A 478 16.23 41.35 19.62
N ASN A 479 17.31 41.96 19.12
CA ASN A 479 17.39 43.39 18.73
C ASN A 479 16.80 44.37 19.79
N ILE A 480 16.95 44.02 21.07
CA ILE A 480 16.42 44.76 22.22
C ILE A 480 17.41 45.83 22.69
N SER A 481 16.92 47.06 22.80
CA SER A 481 17.72 48.15 23.36
C SER A 481 17.86 48.00 24.88
N VAL A 482 19.09 47.94 25.39
CA VAL A 482 19.35 47.98 26.84
C VAL A 482 20.13 49.24 27.26
N ASN A 483 19.85 49.72 28.46
CA ASN A 483 20.63 50.75 29.14
C ASN A 483 21.43 50.10 30.26
N ILE A 484 22.74 50.34 30.31
CA ILE A 484 23.65 49.71 31.29
C ILE A 484 24.28 50.72 32.25
N THR A 485 24.62 50.22 33.44
CA THR A 485 25.50 50.90 34.40
C THR A 485 26.61 49.95 34.83
N THR A 486 27.81 50.48 35.02
CA THR A 486 28.97 49.68 35.45
C THR A 486 29.33 50.00 36.90
N HIS A 487 29.36 49.00 37.77
CA HIS A 487 29.78 49.11 39.17
C HIS A 487 31.22 48.57 39.36
N PRO A 488 32.08 49.23 40.16
CA PRO A 488 33.48 48.80 40.35
C PRO A 488 33.67 47.41 40.96
N ASP A 489 32.71 46.96 41.76
CA ASP A 489 32.79 45.69 42.51
C ASP A 489 31.86 44.58 41.95
N TYR A 490 30.87 44.92 41.11
CA TYR A 490 29.81 44.00 40.65
C TYR A 490 29.62 44.00 39.13
N GLY A 491 30.53 44.62 38.38
CA GLY A 491 30.48 44.60 36.92
C GLY A 491 29.31 45.38 36.30
N THR A 492 28.89 44.95 35.13
CA THR A 492 27.80 45.43 34.30
C THR A 492 26.45 45.10 34.94
N SER A 493 25.52 46.05 34.90
CA SER A 493 24.17 45.86 35.41
C SER A 493 23.19 46.63 34.54
N LEU A 494 22.05 46.02 34.24
CA LEU A 494 21.00 46.64 33.44
C LEU A 494 20.28 47.72 34.26
N SER A 495 20.19 48.93 33.71
CA SER A 495 19.36 50.02 34.22
C SER A 495 18.09 50.24 33.40
N GLY A 496 17.98 49.62 32.23
CA GLY A 496 16.76 49.61 31.42
C GLY A 496 16.80 48.54 30.33
N ILE A 497 15.62 47.98 30.01
CA ILE A 497 15.44 46.97 28.95
C ILE A 497 14.23 47.40 28.12
N ASN A 498 14.38 47.41 26.80
CA ASN A 498 13.34 47.73 25.82
C ASN A 498 12.53 49.01 26.14
N GLY A 499 13.23 50.11 26.48
CA GLY A 499 12.60 51.39 26.84
C GLY A 499 12.00 51.48 28.25
N THR A 500 12.14 50.43 29.07
CA THR A 500 11.71 50.40 30.47
C THR A 500 12.89 50.63 31.42
N ASP A 501 13.13 51.91 31.73
CA ASP A 501 14.22 52.33 32.62
C ASP A 501 13.83 52.30 34.11
N ALA A 502 14.75 51.80 34.95
CA ALA A 502 14.63 51.90 36.39
C ALA A 502 14.65 53.37 36.84
N PRO A 503 13.74 53.81 37.72
CA PRO A 503 13.61 55.21 38.10
C PRO A 503 14.75 55.69 39.01
N ASP A 504 15.17 56.95 38.84
CA ASP A 504 16.22 57.62 39.64
C ASP A 504 15.96 57.62 41.17
N ASP A 505 14.71 57.42 41.59
CA ASP A 505 14.30 57.40 42.99
C ASP A 505 14.46 56.03 43.67
N SER A 506 14.96 55.03 42.93
CA SER A 506 15.17 53.66 43.38
C SER A 506 13.89 52.99 43.90
N SER A 507 12.72 53.39 43.39
CA SER A 507 11.45 52.73 43.74
C SER A 507 11.39 51.27 43.30
N TRP A 508 12.13 50.89 42.26
CA TRP A 508 12.50 49.52 41.90
C TRP A 508 13.82 49.57 41.09
N TYR A 509 14.45 48.43 40.87
CA TYR A 509 15.65 48.25 40.04
C TYR A 509 15.62 46.88 39.37
N TRP A 510 16.38 46.72 38.28
CA TRP A 510 16.58 45.42 37.62
C TRP A 510 17.53 44.56 38.44
N GLN A 511 17.09 43.35 38.73
CA GLN A 511 17.77 42.36 39.54
C GLN A 511 18.10 41.15 38.67
N LEU A 512 19.33 40.65 38.79
CA LEU A 512 19.75 39.40 38.18
C LEU A 512 19.34 38.23 39.09
N LEU A 513 18.72 37.22 38.50
CA LEU A 513 18.39 35.97 39.13
C LEU A 513 19.15 34.84 38.42
N LEU A 514 19.57 33.85 39.21
CA LEU A 514 20.17 32.61 38.74
C LEU A 514 19.27 31.45 39.13
N TRP A 515 19.21 30.44 38.28
CA TRP A 515 18.53 29.19 38.61
C TRP A 515 19.37 28.41 39.63
N ASN A 516 18.72 27.79 40.61
CA ASN A 516 19.37 26.93 41.58
C ASN A 516 18.71 25.55 41.58
N SER A 517 19.16 24.69 40.66
CA SER A 517 18.76 23.29 40.51
C SER A 517 19.00 22.48 41.79
N THR A 518 20.05 22.82 42.55
CA THR A 518 20.39 22.11 43.81
C THR A 518 19.51 22.49 45.02
N SER A 519 18.69 23.54 44.90
CA SER A 519 17.74 23.92 45.96
C SER A 519 16.54 22.94 45.98
N THR A 520 15.88 22.77 47.13
CA THR A 520 14.75 21.82 47.26
C THR A 520 13.50 22.50 47.85
N PRO A 521 12.47 22.79 47.01
CA PRO A 521 12.43 22.59 45.56
C PRO A 521 13.39 23.53 44.80
N PRO A 522 13.78 23.20 43.55
CA PRO A 522 14.49 24.10 42.65
C PRO A 522 13.80 25.46 42.58
N SER A 523 14.59 26.53 42.49
CA SER A 523 14.02 27.87 42.52
C SER A 523 14.99 28.94 42.01
N TRP A 524 14.41 30.01 41.46
CA TRP A 524 15.12 31.24 41.15
C TRP A 524 15.62 31.94 42.41
N GLU A 525 16.91 32.26 42.44
CA GLU A 525 17.54 33.01 43.54
C GLU A 525 18.19 34.30 43.03
N SER A 526 18.22 35.34 43.86
CA SER A 526 18.95 36.56 43.53
C SER A 526 20.44 36.29 43.45
N SER A 527 21.07 36.67 42.35
CA SER A 527 22.52 36.59 42.25
C SER A 527 23.19 37.48 43.30
N GLU A 528 24.15 36.93 44.03
CA GLU A 528 25.06 37.69 44.89
C GLU A 528 26.27 38.24 44.10
N HIS A 529 26.39 37.84 42.83
CA HIS A 529 27.48 38.13 41.91
C HIS A 529 27.04 39.06 40.79
N GLY A 530 28.00 39.74 40.17
CA GLY A 530 27.75 40.53 38.96
C GLY A 530 27.58 39.64 37.74
N ILE A 531 26.84 40.09 36.74
CA ILE A 531 26.57 39.31 35.52
C ILE A 531 27.86 38.89 34.79
N ASP A 532 28.90 39.73 34.77
CA ASP A 532 30.20 39.41 34.15
C ASP A 532 31.05 38.42 34.98
N SER A 533 30.55 37.99 36.14
CA SER A 533 31.19 36.99 37.00
C SER A 533 30.35 35.72 37.18
N VAL A 534 29.23 35.64 36.48
CA VAL A 534 28.44 34.43 36.30
C VAL A 534 28.98 33.74 35.06
N MET A 535 29.35 32.47 35.15
CA MET A 535 29.76 31.63 34.01
C MET A 535 28.58 30.79 33.53
N ILE A 536 28.46 30.58 32.22
CA ILE A 536 27.45 29.75 31.54
C ILE A 536 28.14 28.48 30.97
N GLY A 537 27.55 27.29 31.11
CA GLY A 537 28.03 26.01 30.55
C GLY A 537 28.31 24.87 31.56
N GLU A 538 28.37 23.62 31.07
CA GLU A 538 28.33 22.36 31.84
C GLU A 538 29.69 21.87 32.41
N ASN A 539 30.81 22.13 31.73
CA ASN A 539 32.04 21.37 32.00
C ASN A 539 33.00 22.02 33.04
N PHE A 540 32.70 21.94 34.35
CA PHE A 540 33.48 22.65 35.40
C PHE A 540 33.94 21.87 36.64
N SER A 541 34.26 20.59 36.46
CA SER A 541 34.98 19.79 37.47
C SER A 541 36.36 20.38 37.87
N ASN A 542 36.95 21.27 37.04
CA ASN A 542 38.26 21.88 37.28
C ASN A 542 38.29 23.29 37.92
N LEU A 543 37.15 23.94 38.22
CA LEU A 543 37.09 25.33 38.72
C LEU A 543 36.60 25.50 40.17
N LEU A 544 36.53 24.41 40.95
CA LEU A 544 36.22 24.43 42.39
C LEU A 544 37.37 25.04 43.22
N GLY A 545 37.46 26.37 43.20
CA GLY A 545 38.38 27.16 44.03
C GLY A 545 38.41 28.67 43.79
N SER A 546 37.74 29.18 42.74
CA SER A 546 37.82 30.58 42.30
C SER A 546 36.79 31.53 42.92
N GLY A 547 35.67 31.01 43.45
CA GLY A 547 34.58 31.81 44.01
C GLY A 547 33.69 32.51 42.98
N ALA A 548 33.67 32.00 41.73
CA ALA A 548 32.69 32.35 40.71
C ALA A 548 31.37 31.58 40.92
N SER A 549 30.24 32.18 40.52
CA SER A 549 28.93 31.51 40.48
C SER A 549 28.68 30.96 39.07
N VAL A 550 28.21 29.72 38.96
CA VAL A 550 27.91 29.02 37.69
C VAL A 550 26.39 28.80 37.62
N SER A 551 25.80 28.88 36.43
CA SER A 551 24.37 28.69 36.18
C SER A 551 24.14 28.46 34.69
N GLU A 552 23.36 27.46 34.27
CA GLU A 552 22.89 27.35 32.87
C GLU A 552 21.90 28.48 32.54
N HIS A 553 20.92 28.75 33.42
CA HIS A 553 19.86 29.74 33.12
C HIS A 553 19.94 31.04 33.93
N ILE A 554 19.69 32.17 33.27
CA ILE A 554 19.67 33.51 33.89
C ILE A 554 18.36 34.26 33.63
N ALA A 555 17.96 35.12 34.59
CA ALA A 555 16.80 35.99 34.41
C ALA A 555 17.03 37.43 34.91
N TRP A 556 16.48 38.40 34.17
CA TRP A 556 16.44 39.81 34.56
C TRP A 556 15.04 40.21 35.02
N MET A 557 14.90 40.59 36.28
CA MET A 557 13.60 40.87 36.90
C MET A 557 13.56 42.26 37.54
N ALA A 558 12.47 43.01 37.36
CA ALA A 558 12.22 44.16 38.22
C ALA A 558 11.94 43.70 39.66
N ASN A 559 12.72 44.17 40.65
CA ASN A 559 12.59 43.78 42.08
C ASN A 559 11.14 43.91 42.65
N SER A 560 10.32 44.80 42.07
CA SER A 560 8.93 45.00 42.46
C SER A 560 7.95 43.95 41.94
N SER A 561 8.38 43.09 41.02
CA SER A 561 7.57 42.06 40.36
C SER A 561 7.52 40.76 41.17
N ASN A 562 6.62 39.85 40.81
CA ASN A 562 6.37 38.62 41.56
C ASN A 562 7.22 37.45 41.04
N MET A 563 8.24 37.04 41.81
CA MET A 563 9.22 36.02 41.42
C MET A 563 8.61 34.63 41.19
N SER A 564 7.47 34.34 41.83
CA SER A 564 6.75 33.07 41.64
C SER A 564 6.04 32.94 40.29
N LEU A 565 6.15 33.93 39.41
CA LEU A 565 5.63 33.88 38.04
C LEU A 565 6.73 33.54 37.01
N LEU A 566 7.98 33.38 37.43
CA LEU A 566 9.03 32.89 36.56
C LEU A 566 8.84 31.38 36.34
N PRO A 567 9.04 30.90 35.11
CA PRO A 567 8.92 29.48 34.79
C PRO A 567 10.04 28.68 35.46
N ASP A 568 9.82 27.38 35.59
CA ASP A 568 10.86 26.42 35.94
C ASP A 568 11.63 26.09 34.65
N PRO A 569 12.94 26.39 34.55
CA PRO A 569 13.72 26.09 33.35
C PRO A 569 13.82 24.60 33.04
N THR A 570 13.71 23.73 34.04
CA THR A 570 13.73 22.27 33.83
C THR A 570 12.40 21.72 33.30
N MET A 571 11.47 22.61 32.90
CA MET A 571 10.27 22.28 32.12
C MET A 571 10.27 23.08 30.81
N MET A 572 11.46 23.54 30.41
CA MET A 572 11.79 24.28 29.19
C MET A 572 13.00 23.68 28.48
N GLU A 573 13.64 22.67 29.09
CA GLU A 573 14.51 21.70 28.41
C GLU A 573 13.65 20.68 27.64
N ASP A 574 12.38 20.47 28.05
CA ASP A 574 11.42 19.53 27.44
C ASP A 574 10.75 20.00 26.11
N ASP A 575 11.34 20.92 25.33
CA ASP A 575 10.89 21.14 23.94
C ASP A 575 11.90 20.56 22.91
N HIS A 576 13.03 19.98 23.34
CA HIS A 576 13.94 19.25 22.44
C HIS A 576 14.53 17.93 22.97
N ASP A 577 14.24 17.48 24.20
CA ASP A 577 14.82 16.23 24.74
C ASP A 577 13.78 15.28 25.39
N GLU A 578 12.75 14.83 24.65
CA GLU A 578 12.02 13.59 24.99
C GLU A 578 12.27 12.52 23.91
N HIS A 579 13.54 12.18 23.67
CA HIS A 579 13.94 10.87 23.13
C HIS A 579 14.91 10.13 24.06
N ASP A 580 14.78 10.37 25.36
CA ASP A 580 15.36 9.48 26.37
C ASP A 580 14.24 8.55 26.87
N ASP A 581 14.28 7.31 26.38
CA ASP A 581 13.43 6.19 26.81
C ASP A 581 13.63 5.86 28.31
N ASP A 582 13.14 6.71 29.21
CA ASP A 582 12.62 6.27 30.50
C ASP A 582 11.10 6.32 30.45
N HIS A 583 10.51 5.30 29.81
CA HIS A 583 9.10 4.97 29.98
C HIS A 583 8.77 4.74 31.47
N GLY A 584 8.53 5.84 32.17
CA GLY A 584 7.81 5.91 33.42
C GLY A 584 6.34 5.59 33.16
N THR A 585 6.05 4.33 32.80
CA THR A 585 4.70 3.81 32.55
C THR A 585 3.78 4.13 33.73
N ASP A 586 3.06 5.24 33.65
CA ASP A 586 2.11 5.61 34.69
C ASP A 586 0.91 4.66 34.56
N MET A 587 0.94 3.58 35.33
CA MET A 587 -0.03 2.50 35.23
C MET A 587 -1.43 3.00 35.62
N VAL A 588 -2.40 2.79 34.73
CA VAL A 588 -3.78 3.23 34.87
C VAL A 588 -4.73 2.04 35.08
N CYS A 589 -5.88 2.32 35.70
CA CYS A 589 -6.94 1.34 35.87
C CYS A 589 -8.00 1.50 34.76
N TYR A 590 -7.97 0.62 33.77
CA TYR A 590 -8.77 0.68 32.54
C TYR A 590 -10.03 -0.18 32.59
N ASP A 591 -11.16 0.37 32.16
CA ASP A 591 -12.44 -0.34 32.06
C ASP A 591 -12.73 -0.76 30.62
N MET A 592 -12.43 -2.02 30.28
CA MET A 592 -12.66 -2.59 28.94
C MET A 592 -14.13 -2.58 28.50
N SER A 593 -15.09 -2.44 29.42
CA SER A 593 -16.51 -2.37 29.03
C SER A 593 -16.93 -0.99 28.54
N THR A 594 -16.13 0.04 28.83
CA THR A 594 -16.42 1.44 28.49
C THR A 594 -15.29 2.14 27.74
N HIS A 595 -14.12 1.50 27.61
CA HIS A 595 -12.90 2.07 27.03
C HIS A 595 -12.49 3.40 27.68
N THR A 596 -12.47 3.43 29.02
CA THR A 596 -12.06 4.63 29.76
C THR A 596 -11.17 4.30 30.95
N VAL A 597 -10.24 5.21 31.26
CA VAL A 597 -9.43 5.18 32.49
C VAL A 597 -10.29 5.62 33.68
N ASN A 598 -10.28 4.82 34.74
CA ASN A 598 -11.01 5.10 35.97
C ASN A 598 -10.08 5.66 37.07
N PRO A 599 -10.06 6.98 37.30
CA PRO A 599 -9.13 7.61 38.24
C PRO A 599 -9.49 7.34 39.73
N ALA A 600 -10.57 6.60 40.01
CA ALA A 600 -10.96 6.27 41.38
C ALA A 600 -10.06 5.20 42.02
N TYR A 601 -9.27 4.46 41.23
CA TYR A 601 -8.40 3.38 41.68
C TYR A 601 -6.97 3.66 41.21
N THR A 602 -6.05 3.84 42.15
CA THR A 602 -4.66 4.24 41.86
C THR A 602 -3.66 3.16 42.26
N THR A 603 -4.12 1.91 42.40
CA THR A 603 -3.28 0.74 42.72
C THR A 603 -3.85 -0.50 42.05
N GLU A 604 -2.97 -1.33 41.48
CA GLU A 604 -3.28 -2.62 40.85
C GLU A 604 -4.28 -3.47 41.66
N ALA A 605 -4.02 -3.67 42.96
CA ALA A 605 -4.86 -4.52 43.81
C ALA A 605 -6.32 -4.04 43.97
N ASP A 606 -6.56 -2.73 43.92
CA ASP A 606 -7.91 -2.16 43.99
C ASP A 606 -8.58 -2.17 42.60
N CYS A 607 -7.79 -2.05 41.53
CA CYS A 607 -8.23 -2.15 40.13
C CYS A 607 -8.74 -3.55 39.79
N GLU A 608 -7.94 -4.57 40.06
CA GLU A 608 -8.29 -5.98 39.84
C GLU A 608 -9.48 -6.41 40.72
N ALA A 609 -9.55 -5.92 41.96
CA ALA A 609 -10.67 -6.20 42.86
C ALA A 609 -11.99 -5.59 42.38
N ALA A 610 -11.92 -4.53 41.56
CA ALA A 610 -13.06 -3.93 40.88
C ALA A 610 -13.42 -4.64 39.55
N GLY A 611 -12.60 -5.58 39.09
CA GLY A 611 -12.76 -6.29 37.81
C GLY A 611 -12.31 -5.48 36.60
N LEU A 612 -11.41 -4.52 36.82
CA LEU A 612 -10.83 -3.63 35.80
C LEU A 612 -9.37 -4.04 35.54
N MET A 613 -8.82 -3.64 34.40
CA MET A 613 -7.47 -4.01 33.96
C MET A 613 -6.46 -2.96 34.40
N TRP A 614 -5.31 -3.38 34.94
CA TRP A 614 -4.22 -2.49 35.30
C TRP A 614 -3.20 -2.51 34.17
N THR A 615 -3.06 -1.40 33.44
CA THR A 615 -2.32 -1.34 32.17
C THR A 615 -1.60 0.00 32.02
N ALA A 616 -0.60 0.09 31.14
CA ALA A 616 0.08 1.35 30.85
C ALA A 616 -0.90 2.38 30.26
N GLY A 617 -0.74 3.66 30.59
CA GLY A 617 -1.62 4.76 30.14
C GLY A 617 -1.85 4.83 28.62
N THR A 618 -0.92 4.31 27.84
CA THR A 618 -0.84 4.35 26.37
C THR A 618 -1.51 3.17 25.65
N SER A 619 -2.07 2.20 26.37
CA SER A 619 -2.58 0.95 25.76
C SER A 619 -4.09 0.96 25.44
N GLY A 620 -4.60 2.06 24.88
CA GLY A 620 -5.97 2.18 24.35
C GLY A 620 -5.99 2.24 22.82
N PRO A 621 -7.01 1.70 22.12
CA PRO A 621 -7.08 1.78 20.67
C PRO A 621 -7.56 3.18 20.27
N GLY A 622 -6.70 3.93 19.59
CA GLY A 622 -6.97 5.28 19.08
C GLY A 622 -6.14 6.33 19.80
N ASP A 623 -4.89 6.45 19.36
CA ASP A 623 -4.09 7.68 19.22
C ASP A 623 -2.85 7.23 18.41
N HIS A 624 -3.02 7.09 17.08
CA HIS A 624 -1.92 7.27 16.15
C HIS A 624 -1.93 8.77 15.88
N ASP A 625 -1.07 9.49 16.59
CA ASP A 625 -0.77 10.88 16.23
C ASP A 625 0.24 10.82 15.08
N ASP A 626 -0.12 11.49 14.00
CA ASP A 626 0.65 11.67 12.78
C ASP A 626 1.99 12.34 13.11
N HIS A 627 3.09 11.63 12.85
CA HIS A 627 4.43 12.20 12.75
C HIS A 627 5.07 11.67 11.47
N GLU A 628 4.70 12.30 10.36
CA GLU A 628 5.46 12.26 9.12
C GLU A 628 6.51 13.37 9.15
N GLY A 629 7.75 13.02 8.77
CA GLY A 629 8.75 13.95 8.24
C GLY A 629 9.72 14.57 9.24
N GLU A 630 10.69 13.78 9.70
CA GLU A 630 12.09 14.23 9.87
C GLU A 630 12.94 13.03 9.40
N GLU A 631 13.53 13.14 8.20
CA GLU A 631 14.61 12.27 7.73
C GLU A 631 15.88 12.77 8.45
N ASP A 632 16.29 12.08 9.52
CA ASP A 632 17.55 12.33 10.22
C ASP A 632 18.48 11.13 9.98
N ASP A 633 19.73 11.42 9.62
CA ASP A 633 20.81 10.49 9.26
C ASP A 633 20.86 9.20 10.12
N ASP A 634 20.80 8.04 9.46
CA ASP A 634 20.85 6.70 10.07
C ASP A 634 22.23 6.38 10.66
N HIS A 635 22.51 6.88 11.87
CA HIS A 635 23.61 6.37 12.70
C HIS A 635 23.08 5.35 13.71
N VAL A 636 23.49 4.08 13.56
CA VAL A 636 23.19 3.02 14.54
C VAL A 636 23.93 3.30 15.85
N GLU A 637 23.22 3.77 16.88
CA GLU A 637 23.81 3.88 18.23
C GLU A 637 24.09 2.49 18.82
N LEU A 638 25.37 2.10 18.88
CA LEU A 638 25.77 0.84 19.50
C LEU A 638 25.57 0.85 21.01
N THR A 639 24.82 -0.15 21.51
CA THR A 639 24.61 -0.27 22.95
C THR A 639 25.92 -0.56 23.71
N GLU A 640 26.01 -0.10 24.97
CA GLU A 640 27.13 -0.43 25.88
C GLU A 640 27.38 -1.96 25.97
N GLY A 641 26.34 -2.77 25.73
CA GLY A 641 26.42 -4.23 25.66
C GLY A 641 27.16 -4.77 24.44
N GLN A 642 26.85 -4.25 23.24
CA GLN A 642 27.51 -4.63 21.98
C GLN A 642 28.98 -4.20 21.97
N LEU A 643 29.25 -2.96 22.38
CA LEU A 643 30.60 -2.43 22.53
C LEU A 643 31.45 -3.24 23.52
N MET A 644 30.85 -3.66 24.64
CA MET A 644 31.51 -4.52 25.62
C MET A 644 31.81 -5.92 25.05
N GLU A 645 30.94 -6.46 24.20
CA GLU A 645 31.17 -7.73 23.54
C GLU A 645 32.31 -7.63 22.51
N ALA A 646 32.31 -6.59 21.69
CA ALA A 646 33.40 -6.29 20.76
C ALA A 646 34.73 -6.15 21.50
N PHE A 647 34.78 -5.34 22.57
CA PHE A 647 35.98 -5.18 23.40
C PHE A 647 36.50 -6.51 23.97
N ASN A 648 35.61 -7.36 24.50
CA ASN A 648 36.01 -8.65 25.05
C ASN A 648 36.42 -9.65 23.96
N ALA A 649 35.91 -9.52 22.74
CA ALA A 649 36.26 -10.36 21.60
C ALA A 649 37.67 -10.00 21.08
N SER A 650 38.01 -8.72 21.06
CA SER A 650 39.32 -8.22 20.61
C SER A 650 40.43 -8.41 21.68
N ASP A 651 40.10 -8.67 22.95
CA ASP A 651 41.07 -9.06 24.00
C ASP A 651 41.57 -10.51 23.80
N ALA A 652 42.42 -10.71 22.80
CA ALA A 652 42.91 -12.01 22.37
C ALA A 652 43.70 -12.76 23.45
N ASP A 653 44.38 -12.05 24.36
CA ASP A 653 45.19 -12.64 25.43
C ASP A 653 44.49 -12.75 26.80
N GLY A 654 43.32 -12.11 26.94
CA GLY A 654 42.39 -12.21 28.05
C GLY A 654 42.86 -11.47 29.30
N ASP A 655 43.65 -10.41 29.14
CA ASP A 655 44.21 -9.62 30.24
C ASP A 655 43.42 -8.33 30.57
N GLN A 656 42.30 -8.11 29.87
CA GLN A 656 41.34 -7.01 30.01
C GLN A 656 41.89 -5.65 29.58
N LEU A 657 42.91 -5.65 28.73
CA LEU A 657 43.52 -4.47 28.15
C LEU A 657 43.75 -4.74 26.67
N LEU A 658 43.48 -3.76 25.82
CA LEU A 658 43.79 -3.86 24.40
C LEU A 658 45.14 -3.22 24.12
N ASN A 659 46.04 -3.97 23.50
CA ASN A 659 47.25 -3.43 22.90
C ASN A 659 46.95 -2.96 21.46
N ILE A 660 47.85 -2.18 20.86
CA ILE A 660 47.66 -1.59 19.52
C ILE A 660 47.18 -2.55 18.41
N SER A 661 47.51 -3.85 18.49
CA SER A 661 47.02 -4.85 17.53
C SER A 661 45.57 -5.24 17.79
N GLU A 662 45.20 -5.37 19.07
CA GLU A 662 43.85 -5.71 19.53
C GLU A 662 42.90 -4.51 19.41
N ILE A 663 43.44 -3.29 19.40
CA ILE A 663 42.67 -2.07 19.12
C ILE A 663 42.28 -1.99 17.64
N GLY A 664 43.16 -2.42 16.72
CA GLY A 664 42.78 -2.56 15.31
C GLY A 664 41.62 -3.55 15.11
N GLU A 665 41.69 -4.72 15.77
CA GLU A 665 40.59 -5.70 15.77
C GLU A 665 39.33 -5.20 16.50
N LEU A 666 39.42 -4.16 17.34
CA LEU A 666 38.25 -3.54 17.96
C LEU A 666 37.61 -2.53 17.00
N ILE A 667 38.41 -1.70 16.35
CA ILE A 667 37.94 -0.69 15.38
C ILE A 667 37.22 -1.37 14.22
N GLU A 668 37.85 -2.38 13.59
CA GLU A 668 37.22 -3.14 12.50
C GLU A 668 35.87 -3.77 12.94
N ARG A 669 35.78 -4.20 14.20
CA ARG A 669 34.58 -4.85 14.74
C ARG A 669 33.48 -3.88 15.16
N ILE A 670 33.84 -2.62 15.41
CA ILE A 670 32.89 -1.53 15.66
C ILE A 670 32.37 -1.02 14.33
N GLU A 671 33.26 -0.85 13.33
CA GLU A 671 32.89 -0.57 11.94
C GLU A 671 31.92 -1.63 11.41
N GLU A 672 32.20 -2.93 11.58
CA GLU A 672 31.26 -4.03 11.25
C GLU A 672 29.89 -3.94 11.96
N LEU A 673 29.83 -3.30 13.13
CA LEU A 673 28.59 -3.16 13.90
C LEU A 673 27.83 -1.85 13.55
N GLU A 674 28.55 -0.82 13.11
CA GLU A 674 28.04 0.51 12.71
C GLU A 674 27.60 0.52 11.24
N GLU A 675 28.33 -0.18 10.35
CA GLU A 675 28.02 -0.31 8.93
C GLU A 675 26.83 -1.23 8.64
N GLY A 676 26.28 -1.89 9.68
CA GLY A 676 25.06 -2.70 9.61
C GLY A 676 24.87 -3.34 8.24
N ASP A 677 25.63 -4.39 7.92
CA ASP A 677 25.38 -5.19 6.72
C ASP A 677 23.93 -5.71 6.84
N HIS A 678 22.99 -4.95 6.30
CA HIS A 678 21.66 -5.40 5.96
C HIS A 678 21.89 -6.38 4.83
N HIS A 679 22.27 -7.61 5.16
CA HIS A 679 22.25 -8.72 4.24
C HIS A 679 20.78 -8.98 3.89
N ALA A 680 20.14 -8.12 3.11
CA ALA A 680 18.80 -8.41 2.64
C ALA A 680 18.88 -9.56 1.64
N GLY A 681 17.95 -10.51 1.76
CA GLY A 681 17.77 -11.54 0.76
C GLY A 681 16.72 -11.09 -0.24
N TYR A 682 17.02 -11.18 -1.53
CA TYR A 682 16.11 -10.73 -2.60
C TYR A 682 15.57 -11.90 -3.43
N MET A 683 14.32 -11.77 -3.88
CA MET A 683 13.73 -12.65 -4.90
C MET A 683 12.60 -11.96 -5.63
N THR A 684 12.34 -12.33 -6.88
CA THR A 684 11.24 -11.77 -7.68
C THR A 684 10.00 -12.66 -7.59
N ILE A 685 8.82 -12.08 -7.32
CA ILE A 685 7.52 -12.74 -7.49
C ILE A 685 6.82 -12.19 -8.73
N HIS A 686 6.40 -13.08 -9.62
CA HIS A 686 5.63 -12.70 -10.79
C HIS A 686 4.12 -12.95 -10.57
N ILE A 687 3.38 -11.84 -10.52
CA ILE A 687 1.92 -11.74 -10.40
C ILE A 687 1.28 -11.82 -11.78
N GLN A 688 0.48 -12.85 -11.99
CA GLN A 688 -0.07 -13.20 -13.31
C GLN A 688 -1.39 -12.51 -13.64
N ALA A 689 -2.05 -11.95 -12.63
CA ALA A 689 -3.34 -11.30 -12.78
C ALA A 689 -3.59 -10.41 -11.57
N GLU A 690 -4.12 -9.21 -11.81
CA GLU A 690 -4.50 -8.27 -10.77
C GLU A 690 -5.44 -8.90 -9.72
N GLY A 691 -5.22 -8.57 -8.45
CA GLY A 691 -6.12 -8.84 -7.32
C GLY A 691 -5.38 -9.14 -6.03
N ASP A 692 -6.08 -9.72 -5.06
CA ASP A 692 -5.51 -9.85 -3.72
C ASP A 692 -4.66 -11.13 -3.57
N TYR A 693 -3.49 -11.01 -2.95
CA TYR A 693 -2.53 -12.06 -2.70
C TYR A 693 -2.19 -12.15 -1.22
N GLY A 694 -2.32 -13.35 -0.64
CA GLY A 694 -1.91 -13.61 0.73
C GLY A 694 -0.53 -14.24 0.79
N PHE A 695 0.36 -13.67 1.58
CA PHE A 695 1.71 -14.14 1.87
C PHE A 695 1.74 -14.71 3.28
N ALA A 696 2.04 -16.00 3.43
CA ALA A 696 2.09 -16.69 4.71
C ALA A 696 3.53 -17.02 5.10
N LEU A 697 4.03 -16.40 6.17
CA LEU A 697 5.41 -16.51 6.66
C LEU A 697 5.45 -16.70 8.19
N PRO A 698 6.56 -17.16 8.78
CA PRO A 698 6.79 -17.04 10.22
C PRO A 698 6.76 -15.57 10.67
N MET A 699 6.27 -15.30 11.89
CA MET A 699 6.14 -13.93 12.42
C MET A 699 7.48 -13.25 12.73
N ASP A 700 8.56 -14.00 12.78
CA ASP A 700 9.93 -13.55 13.00
C ASP A 700 10.70 -13.25 11.71
N VAL A 701 10.03 -13.39 10.55
CA VAL A 701 10.56 -12.98 9.25
C VAL A 701 9.83 -11.71 8.83
N GLU A 702 10.60 -10.64 8.61
CA GLU A 702 10.13 -9.39 8.03
C GLU A 702 10.46 -9.37 6.55
N PHE A 703 9.54 -8.85 5.75
CA PHE A 703 9.75 -8.71 4.31
C PHE A 703 9.01 -7.50 3.78
N HIS A 704 9.54 -6.93 2.70
CA HIS A 704 8.98 -5.79 2.01
C HIS A 704 8.78 -6.14 0.53
N ILE A 705 7.74 -5.58 -0.08
CA ILE A 705 7.56 -5.61 -1.53
C ILE A 705 8.08 -4.29 -2.07
N LEU A 706 9.19 -4.32 -2.80
CA LEU A 706 9.79 -3.13 -3.39
C LEU A 706 8.96 -2.70 -4.62
N MET A 707 8.69 -1.40 -4.72
CA MET A 707 8.20 -0.83 -5.97
C MET A 707 9.37 -0.70 -6.94
N GLY A 708 9.35 -1.45 -8.04
CA GLY A 708 10.42 -1.38 -9.04
C GLY A 708 10.46 -0.01 -9.72
N GLU A 709 11.66 0.51 -9.99
CA GLU A 709 11.89 1.72 -10.84
C GLU A 709 11.39 1.57 -12.31
N GLY A 710 10.71 0.47 -12.62
CA GLY A 710 10.19 0.11 -13.93
C GLY A 710 8.70 -0.16 -13.94
N GLY A 711 7.90 0.62 -13.22
CA GLY A 711 6.44 0.52 -13.25
C GLY A 711 5.79 1.69 -12.52
N HIS A 712 5.26 2.64 -13.30
CA HIS A 712 4.34 3.69 -12.85
C HIS A 712 4.93 4.79 -11.94
N ASP A 713 5.67 5.70 -12.58
CA ASP A 713 5.83 7.09 -12.12
C ASP A 713 4.49 7.85 -12.27
N ASP A 714 3.56 7.62 -11.36
CA ASP A 714 2.47 8.55 -11.11
C ASP A 714 2.25 8.86 -9.64
N HIS A 715 3.33 8.88 -8.84
CA HIS A 715 3.35 9.64 -7.60
C HIS A 715 4.62 10.49 -7.49
N ALA A 716 4.57 11.63 -8.18
CA ALA A 716 5.49 12.73 -7.93
C ALA A 716 5.40 13.14 -6.45
N GLY A 717 6.59 13.19 -5.83
CA GLY A 717 6.82 13.67 -4.48
C GLY A 717 6.02 14.92 -4.16
N HIS A 718 5.33 14.87 -3.03
CA HIS A 718 4.61 16.00 -2.48
C HIS A 718 5.62 16.93 -1.78
N ASP A 719 6.42 17.64 -2.58
CA ASP A 719 7.10 18.83 -2.10
C ASP A 719 6.06 19.90 -1.75
N GLY A 720 6.12 20.34 -0.51
CA GLY A 720 5.27 21.38 0.05
C GLY A 720 5.26 22.66 -0.79
N HIS A 721 4.14 22.89 -1.47
CA HIS A 721 3.72 24.23 -1.85
C HIS A 721 2.37 24.56 -1.25
N GLU A 722 2.41 25.26 -0.11
CA GLU A 722 1.32 26.09 0.38
C GLU A 722 0.94 27.14 -0.69
N ASP A 723 -0.01 26.82 -1.57
CA ASP A 723 -0.69 27.84 -2.37
C ASP A 723 -2.04 28.21 -1.74
N ASP A 724 -1.98 29.28 -0.94
CA ASP A 724 -3.11 30.08 -0.47
C ASP A 724 -3.89 30.68 -1.66
N HIS A 725 -4.80 29.90 -2.23
CA HIS A 725 -5.84 30.40 -3.14
C HIS A 725 -7.23 30.12 -2.57
N GLY A 726 -7.60 30.94 -1.56
CA GLY A 726 -8.98 31.06 -1.12
C GLY A 726 -9.94 31.30 -2.30
N SER A 727 -10.77 30.31 -2.62
CA SER A 727 -11.76 30.38 -3.68
C SER A 727 -12.86 31.41 -3.33
N ASP A 728 -12.85 32.52 -4.07
CA ASP A 728 -13.81 33.61 -3.88
C ASP A 728 -15.23 33.13 -4.27
N MET A 729 -16.11 33.01 -3.26
CA MET A 729 -17.49 32.56 -3.46
C MET A 729 -18.34 33.61 -4.18
N VAL A 730 -19.13 33.20 -5.17
CA VAL A 730 -19.94 34.07 -6.03
C VAL A 730 -21.43 33.70 -6.00
N CYS A 731 -22.28 34.67 -6.35
CA CYS A 731 -23.73 34.45 -6.45
C CYS A 731 -24.14 34.17 -7.90
N TYR A 732 -24.42 32.92 -8.23
CA TYR A 732 -24.73 32.42 -9.57
C TYR A 732 -26.23 32.34 -9.87
N ASP A 733 -26.66 32.91 -11.00
CA ASP A 733 -28.05 32.82 -11.48
C ASP A 733 -28.22 31.69 -12.50
N MET A 734 -28.70 30.53 -12.03
CA MET A 734 -28.98 29.37 -12.88
C MET A 734 -29.98 29.61 -14.01
N SER A 735 -30.82 30.66 -13.92
CA SER A 735 -31.78 30.95 -15.00
C SER A 735 -31.14 31.69 -16.18
N THR A 736 -29.97 32.30 -15.95
CA THR A 736 -29.24 33.08 -16.96
C THR A 736 -27.81 32.61 -17.18
N HIS A 737 -27.33 31.67 -16.37
CA HIS A 737 -25.94 31.19 -16.35
C HIS A 737 -24.92 32.33 -16.19
N THR A 738 -25.16 33.26 -15.27
CA THR A 738 -24.24 34.37 -15.02
C THR A 738 -24.03 34.63 -13.53
N VAL A 739 -22.82 35.04 -13.17
CA VAL A 739 -22.50 35.55 -11.84
C VAL A 739 -23.14 36.93 -11.66
N ASN A 740 -23.89 37.11 -10.58
CA ASN A 740 -24.55 38.35 -10.23
C ASN A 740 -23.75 39.11 -9.15
N PRO A 741 -22.96 40.13 -9.53
CA PRO A 741 -22.08 40.84 -8.59
C PRO A 741 -22.85 41.77 -7.64
N ALA A 742 -24.18 41.87 -7.73
CA ALA A 742 -24.97 42.71 -6.84
C ALA A 742 -25.11 42.13 -5.42
N TYR A 743 -24.82 40.85 -5.24
CA TYR A 743 -24.91 40.13 -3.96
C TYR A 743 -23.54 39.53 -3.64
N THR A 744 -22.94 39.95 -2.53
CA THR A 744 -21.58 39.56 -2.13
C THR A 744 -21.58 38.76 -0.83
N ASN A 745 -22.73 38.16 -0.47
CA ASN A 745 -22.85 37.24 0.65
C ASN A 745 -23.96 36.23 0.38
N GLU A 746 -23.80 35.03 0.94
CA GLU A 746 -24.69 33.89 0.77
C GLU A 746 -26.15 34.19 1.13
N ALA A 747 -26.39 34.88 2.24
CA ALA A 747 -27.74 35.13 2.74
C ALA A 747 -28.58 36.00 1.79
N ASP A 748 -27.96 37.01 1.18
CA ASP A 748 -28.63 37.86 0.20
C ASP A 748 -28.79 37.14 -1.16
N CYS A 749 -27.83 36.28 -1.52
CA CYS A 749 -27.87 35.47 -2.75
C CYS A 749 -29.02 34.46 -2.74
N GLN A 750 -29.13 33.68 -1.67
CA GLN A 750 -30.21 32.71 -1.48
C GLN A 750 -31.56 33.40 -1.33
N ALA A 751 -31.63 34.55 -0.68
CA ALA A 751 -32.87 35.34 -0.57
C ALA A 751 -33.36 35.88 -1.92
N ALA A 752 -32.46 36.06 -2.89
CA ALA A 752 -32.78 36.41 -4.27
C ALA A 752 -33.19 35.19 -5.13
N GLY A 753 -33.06 33.97 -4.60
CA GLY A 753 -33.34 32.71 -5.31
C GLY A 753 -32.20 32.26 -6.24
N LEU A 754 -30.97 32.71 -5.95
CA LEU A 754 -29.76 32.43 -6.70
C LEU A 754 -28.85 31.49 -5.87
N MET A 755 -27.92 30.81 -6.52
CA MET A 755 -27.04 29.81 -5.89
C MET A 755 -25.71 30.45 -5.49
N TRP A 756 -25.18 30.11 -4.32
CA TRP A 756 -23.90 30.61 -3.84
C TRP A 756 -22.85 29.52 -4.06
N THR A 757 -21.92 29.72 -4.99
CA THR A 757 -20.99 28.68 -5.48
C THR A 757 -19.58 29.25 -5.67
N ALA A 758 -18.56 28.39 -5.76
CA ALA A 758 -17.21 28.80 -6.13
C ALA A 758 -17.19 29.37 -7.56
N GLY A 759 -16.42 30.44 -7.80
CA GLY A 759 -16.38 31.17 -9.07
C GLY A 759 -16.03 30.37 -10.33
N THR A 760 -15.48 29.17 -10.16
CA THR A 760 -15.00 28.26 -11.22
C THR A 760 -16.06 27.27 -11.72
N SER A 761 -17.24 27.23 -11.12
CA SER A 761 -18.28 26.21 -11.39
C SER A 761 -19.28 26.56 -12.51
N GLY A 762 -18.88 27.33 -13.53
CA GLY A 762 -19.76 27.78 -14.63
C GLY A 762 -19.31 27.31 -16.02
N PRO A 763 -20.23 26.98 -16.97
CA PRO A 763 -19.86 26.48 -18.29
C PRO A 763 -19.63 27.63 -19.28
N ASP A 764 -18.43 27.70 -19.87
CA ASP A 764 -18.13 28.50 -21.08
C ASP A 764 -17.70 27.50 -22.19
N ASP A 765 -18.57 27.16 -23.14
CA ASP A 765 -18.80 27.79 -24.47
C ASP A 765 -17.67 27.53 -25.50
N HIS A 766 -17.75 26.37 -26.17
CA HIS A 766 -17.11 26.11 -27.47
C HIS A 766 -17.92 26.76 -28.61
N ASP A 767 -17.27 27.66 -29.36
CA ASP A 767 -17.79 28.22 -30.62
C ASP A 767 -16.92 27.75 -31.81
N ASP A 768 -17.58 27.04 -32.74
CA ASP A 768 -17.35 26.93 -34.19
C ASP A 768 -15.94 26.64 -34.75
N HIS A 769 -15.72 25.42 -35.26
CA HIS A 769 -15.24 25.23 -36.65
C HIS A 769 -15.61 23.87 -37.25
N ALA A 770 -16.44 23.91 -38.31
CA ALA A 770 -16.74 22.80 -39.18
C ALA A 770 -15.62 22.53 -40.21
N GLY A 771 -15.17 21.28 -40.30
CA GLY A 771 -14.35 20.74 -41.37
C GLY A 771 -14.47 19.21 -41.41
N GLU A 772 -14.78 18.65 -42.57
CA GLU A 772 -15.07 17.23 -42.80
C GLU A 772 -13.83 16.33 -42.84
N GLU A 773 -14.11 15.02 -42.68
CA GLU A 773 -13.29 13.82 -42.97
C GLU A 773 -12.22 13.55 -41.88
N GLY A 774 -12.27 12.48 -41.08
CA GLY A 774 -12.89 11.17 -41.19
C GLY A 774 -11.80 10.16 -40.88
N ASP A 775 -11.85 9.52 -39.72
CA ASP A 775 -11.36 8.16 -39.46
C ASP A 775 -11.97 7.69 -38.14
N ASP A 776 -12.57 6.50 -38.19
CA ASP A 776 -13.13 5.75 -37.07
C ASP A 776 -11.96 5.17 -36.27
N HIS A 777 -11.90 5.44 -34.97
CA HIS A 777 -11.25 4.58 -33.97
C HIS A 777 -11.99 4.82 -32.63
N ASP A 778 -13.10 4.11 -32.45
CA ASP A 778 -13.69 3.85 -31.13
C ASP A 778 -13.04 2.55 -30.64
N ASP A 779 -11.94 2.65 -29.90
CA ASP A 779 -11.35 1.55 -29.14
C ASP A 779 -11.11 2.04 -27.70
N HIS A 780 -12.18 2.34 -26.97
CA HIS A 780 -12.18 2.39 -25.51
C HIS A 780 -13.35 1.54 -25.01
N ALA A 781 -13.13 0.23 -25.10
CA ALA A 781 -13.90 -0.78 -24.40
C ALA A 781 -12.88 -1.77 -23.86
N GLY A 782 -12.53 -1.62 -22.59
CA GLY A 782 -11.61 -2.55 -21.92
C GLY A 782 -10.90 -1.88 -20.76
N GLU A 783 -11.62 -1.66 -19.66
CA GLU A 783 -11.11 -1.82 -18.28
C GLU A 783 -12.25 -1.68 -17.25
N GLU A 784 -13.42 -2.27 -17.55
CA GLU A 784 -14.56 -2.37 -16.60
C GLU A 784 -14.99 -3.84 -16.38
N GLY A 785 -14.05 -4.79 -16.56
CA GLY A 785 -14.36 -6.21 -16.70
C GLY A 785 -14.19 -7.09 -15.46
N ALA A 786 -13.46 -6.63 -14.43
CA ALA A 786 -13.20 -7.44 -13.25
C ALA A 786 -14.44 -7.48 -12.35
N LEU A 787 -14.97 -8.69 -12.11
CA LEU A 787 -16.11 -8.87 -11.21
C LEU A 787 -15.63 -8.88 -9.76
N ASP A 788 -16.20 -8.04 -8.88
CA ASP A 788 -15.94 -8.02 -7.43
C ASP A 788 -16.20 -9.34 -6.71
N TYR A 789 -16.84 -10.31 -7.35
CA TYR A 789 -17.02 -11.66 -6.83
C TYR A 789 -17.16 -12.65 -7.99
N ASP A 790 -16.70 -13.90 -7.82
CA ASP A 790 -17.08 -14.97 -8.75
C ASP A 790 -18.63 -15.12 -8.74
N PRO A 791 -19.32 -14.92 -9.88
CA PRO A 791 -20.79 -14.95 -9.93
C PRO A 791 -21.35 -16.37 -10.06
N HIS A 792 -20.53 -17.40 -10.34
CA HIS A 792 -20.93 -18.73 -10.84
C HIS A 792 -21.60 -19.65 -9.81
N SER A 793 -22.23 -19.08 -8.80
CA SER A 793 -22.94 -19.76 -7.72
C SER A 793 -23.97 -20.77 -8.20
N TRP A 794 -24.57 -20.58 -9.39
CA TRP A 794 -25.54 -21.51 -9.95
C TRP A 794 -24.92 -22.87 -10.31
N LEU A 795 -23.60 -23.00 -10.42
CA LEU A 795 -22.92 -24.29 -10.59
C LEU A 795 -22.88 -25.11 -9.29
N SER A 796 -23.24 -24.53 -8.14
CA SER A 796 -23.56 -25.27 -6.92
C SER A 796 -25.05 -25.65 -6.88
N PRO A 797 -25.40 -26.95 -6.89
CA PRO A 797 -26.80 -27.37 -6.82
C PRO A 797 -27.52 -26.89 -5.54
N LEU A 798 -26.78 -26.60 -4.46
CA LEU A 798 -27.36 -26.06 -3.22
C LEU A 798 -27.64 -24.56 -3.33
N ALA A 799 -26.71 -23.77 -3.87
CA ALA A 799 -26.94 -22.34 -4.08
C ALA A 799 -28.08 -22.13 -5.09
N PHE A 800 -28.09 -22.87 -6.21
CA PHE A 800 -29.19 -22.82 -7.17
C PHE A 800 -30.56 -23.21 -6.57
N MET A 801 -30.55 -24.09 -5.56
CA MET A 801 -31.75 -24.44 -4.79
C MET A 801 -32.22 -23.29 -3.88
N ALA A 802 -31.30 -22.50 -3.33
CA ALA A 802 -31.62 -21.29 -2.58
C ALA A 802 -32.23 -20.21 -3.49
N GLN A 803 -31.60 -19.97 -4.64
CA GLN A 803 -32.06 -19.04 -5.69
C GLN A 803 -33.46 -19.41 -6.22
N ALA A 804 -33.78 -20.71 -6.34
CA ALA A 804 -35.12 -21.17 -6.70
C ALA A 804 -36.22 -20.68 -5.73
N ASN A 805 -35.92 -20.47 -4.45
CA ASN A 805 -36.90 -19.95 -3.49
C ASN A 805 -37.17 -18.45 -3.73
N ILE A 806 -36.15 -17.67 -4.10
CA ILE A 806 -36.31 -16.26 -4.46
C ILE A 806 -37.23 -16.12 -5.67
N VAL A 807 -36.99 -16.94 -6.71
CA VAL A 807 -37.82 -16.96 -7.91
C VAL A 807 -39.25 -17.41 -7.61
N GLU A 808 -39.46 -18.42 -6.74
CA GLU A 808 -40.80 -18.84 -6.30
C GLU A 808 -41.58 -17.69 -5.64
N ASP A 809 -40.94 -17.00 -4.70
CA ASP A 809 -41.56 -15.92 -3.95
C ASP A 809 -41.89 -14.73 -4.85
N ALA A 810 -40.96 -14.34 -5.73
CA ALA A 810 -41.14 -13.27 -6.70
C ALA A 810 -42.28 -13.58 -7.69
N LEU A 811 -42.31 -14.79 -8.27
CA LEU A 811 -43.39 -15.21 -9.17
C LEU A 811 -44.73 -15.28 -8.45
N THR A 812 -44.76 -15.73 -7.19
CA THR A 812 -45.99 -15.77 -6.38
C THR A 812 -46.50 -14.36 -6.07
N ALA A 813 -45.60 -13.41 -5.81
CA ALA A 813 -45.94 -12.02 -5.58
C ALA A 813 -46.48 -11.34 -6.84
N ALA A 814 -45.81 -11.53 -7.98
CA ALA A 814 -46.19 -10.93 -9.26
C ALA A 814 -47.47 -11.56 -9.84
N PHE A 815 -47.60 -12.89 -9.73
CA PHE A 815 -48.73 -13.64 -10.29
C PHE A 815 -49.44 -14.52 -9.24
N PRO A 816 -50.21 -13.95 -8.29
CA PRO A 816 -50.85 -14.70 -7.20
C PRO A 816 -51.82 -15.81 -7.65
N ALA A 817 -52.31 -15.75 -8.90
CA ALA A 817 -53.14 -16.81 -9.47
C ALA A 817 -52.38 -18.12 -9.70
N GLY A 818 -51.05 -18.06 -9.84
CA GLY A 818 -50.17 -19.21 -10.04
C GLY A 818 -49.57 -19.81 -8.77
N GLU A 819 -49.79 -19.20 -7.60
CA GLU A 819 -49.16 -19.58 -6.31
C GLU A 819 -49.14 -21.10 -6.05
N GLU A 820 -50.28 -21.79 -6.20
CA GLU A 820 -50.36 -23.23 -5.92
C GLU A 820 -49.49 -24.06 -6.89
N VAL A 821 -49.39 -23.63 -8.15
CA VAL A 821 -48.59 -24.30 -9.18
C VAL A 821 -47.11 -24.00 -8.98
N PHE A 822 -46.74 -22.74 -8.74
CA PHE A 822 -45.35 -22.35 -8.52
C PHE A 822 -44.76 -23.06 -7.31
N LYS A 823 -45.48 -23.10 -6.17
CA LYS A 823 -45.07 -23.87 -4.99
C LYS A 823 -44.88 -25.36 -5.24
N ALA A 824 -45.78 -25.96 -6.03
CA ALA A 824 -45.69 -27.38 -6.35
C ALA A 824 -44.50 -27.67 -7.27
N ASN A 825 -44.27 -26.81 -8.25
CA ASN A 825 -43.17 -26.92 -9.20
C ASN A 825 -41.83 -26.66 -8.53
N ALA A 826 -41.70 -25.59 -7.74
CA ALA A 826 -40.51 -25.28 -6.95
C ALA A 826 -40.13 -26.43 -6.00
N ALA A 827 -41.10 -27.01 -5.28
CA ALA A 827 -40.84 -28.20 -4.45
C ALA A 827 -40.34 -29.42 -5.27
N SER A 828 -40.84 -29.59 -6.49
CA SER A 828 -40.37 -30.64 -7.40
C SER A 828 -38.98 -30.35 -7.97
N TYR A 829 -38.70 -29.09 -8.28
CA TYR A 829 -37.42 -28.64 -8.83
C TYR A 829 -36.31 -28.72 -7.79
N THR A 830 -36.54 -28.20 -6.59
CA THR A 830 -35.61 -28.30 -5.45
C THR A 830 -35.34 -29.75 -5.04
N THR A 831 -36.31 -30.66 -5.16
CA THR A 831 -36.06 -32.10 -4.96
C THR A 831 -35.08 -32.68 -5.99
N GLN A 832 -35.12 -32.21 -7.23
CA GLN A 832 -34.18 -32.62 -8.27
C GLN A 832 -32.78 -32.03 -8.03
N LEU A 833 -32.69 -30.77 -7.63
CA LEU A 833 -31.42 -30.12 -7.25
C LEU A 833 -30.77 -30.82 -6.06
N LEU A 834 -31.54 -31.20 -5.04
CA LEU A 834 -31.03 -31.97 -3.92
C LEU A 834 -30.54 -33.36 -4.35
N ALA A 835 -31.23 -34.00 -5.31
CA ALA A 835 -30.77 -35.29 -5.84
C ALA A 835 -29.45 -35.16 -6.63
N LEU A 836 -29.29 -34.05 -7.35
CA LEU A 836 -28.05 -33.69 -8.03
C LEU A 836 -26.92 -33.44 -7.02
N HIS A 837 -27.16 -32.62 -5.99
CA HIS A 837 -26.21 -32.41 -4.89
C HIS A 837 -25.75 -33.73 -4.27
N VAL A 838 -26.67 -34.63 -3.95
CA VAL A 838 -26.35 -35.96 -3.39
C VAL A 838 -25.51 -36.80 -4.36
N ALA A 839 -25.70 -36.65 -5.67
CA ALA A 839 -24.90 -37.36 -6.67
C ALA A 839 -23.46 -36.84 -6.71
N TYR A 840 -23.27 -35.52 -6.65
CA TYR A 840 -21.95 -34.91 -6.51
C TYR A 840 -21.27 -35.29 -5.18
N ASP A 841 -21.98 -35.22 -4.06
CA ASP A 841 -21.46 -35.64 -2.74
C ASP A 841 -21.05 -37.12 -2.73
N THR A 842 -21.84 -37.99 -3.36
CA THR A 842 -21.50 -39.41 -3.52
C THR A 842 -20.24 -39.63 -4.37
N ALA A 843 -19.96 -38.73 -5.31
CA ALA A 843 -18.76 -38.79 -6.13
C ALA A 843 -17.55 -38.21 -5.40
N PHE A 844 -17.67 -37.00 -4.86
CA PHE A 844 -16.53 -36.16 -4.48
C PHE A 844 -16.44 -35.81 -2.99
N GLY A 845 -17.51 -35.98 -2.21
CA GLY A 845 -17.50 -35.66 -0.77
C GLY A 845 -16.52 -36.53 0.04
N GLU A 846 -16.39 -36.28 1.34
CA GLU A 846 -15.39 -36.95 2.22
C GLU A 846 -15.41 -38.50 2.17
N GLU A 847 -16.58 -39.10 1.93
CA GLU A 847 -16.76 -40.56 1.77
C GLU A 847 -17.04 -40.97 0.30
N GLY A 848 -16.77 -40.07 -0.64
CA GLY A 848 -17.09 -40.15 -2.05
C GLY A 848 -16.27 -41.19 -2.81
N ALA A 849 -16.76 -41.54 -4.00
CA ALA A 849 -16.11 -42.52 -4.88
C ALA A 849 -14.72 -42.10 -5.37
N CYS A 850 -14.47 -40.80 -5.47
CA CYS A 850 -13.22 -40.20 -5.94
C CYS A 850 -12.20 -39.95 -4.81
N MET A 851 -12.55 -40.25 -3.56
CA MET A 851 -11.61 -40.21 -2.44
C MET A 851 -10.72 -41.47 -2.48
N VAL A 852 -9.60 -41.38 -3.19
CA VAL A 852 -8.58 -42.43 -3.28
C VAL A 852 -7.37 -41.99 -2.45
N GLU A 853 -6.87 -42.86 -1.57
CA GLU A 853 -5.74 -42.56 -0.68
C GLU A 853 -4.50 -42.13 -1.48
N GLY A 854 -4.08 -40.87 -1.32
CA GLY A 854 -2.95 -40.27 -2.02
C GLY A 854 -3.25 -39.78 -3.44
N GLN A 855 -4.50 -39.49 -3.78
CA GLN A 855 -4.91 -38.88 -5.04
C GLN A 855 -5.76 -37.65 -4.75
N GLU A 856 -5.28 -36.48 -5.18
CA GLU A 856 -6.05 -35.23 -5.12
C GLU A 856 -7.07 -35.14 -6.26
N LYS A 857 -8.12 -34.36 -6.04
CA LYS A 857 -9.18 -34.09 -7.04
C LYS A 857 -8.80 -32.85 -7.84
N ILE A 858 -7.77 -32.97 -8.67
CA ILE A 858 -7.26 -31.88 -9.49
C ILE A 858 -7.91 -31.90 -10.88
N VAL A 859 -8.32 -30.73 -11.37
CA VAL A 859 -9.02 -30.52 -12.64
C VAL A 859 -8.39 -29.33 -13.37
N ALA A 860 -7.98 -29.52 -14.64
CA ALA A 860 -7.59 -28.41 -15.50
C ALA A 860 -8.79 -27.95 -16.35
N ALA A 861 -9.12 -26.66 -16.34
CA ALA A 861 -10.21 -26.07 -17.12
C ALA A 861 -9.76 -24.80 -17.88
N ASN A 862 -10.51 -24.34 -18.87
CA ASN A 862 -10.18 -23.08 -19.56
C ASN A 862 -10.57 -21.85 -18.73
N HIS A 863 -11.74 -21.84 -18.09
CA HIS A 863 -12.33 -20.67 -17.44
C HIS A 863 -12.49 -20.88 -15.93
N ASN A 864 -12.23 -19.85 -15.11
CA ASN A 864 -12.41 -19.87 -13.65
C ASN A 864 -13.87 -19.71 -13.17
N ALA A 865 -14.76 -20.60 -13.59
CA ALA A 865 -16.18 -20.55 -13.20
C ALA A 865 -16.55 -21.45 -12.00
N TYR A 866 -15.60 -22.13 -11.37
CA TYR A 866 -15.91 -23.35 -10.61
C TYR A 866 -15.72 -23.25 -9.09
N SER A 867 -15.50 -22.06 -8.52
CA SER A 867 -15.17 -21.90 -7.08
C SER A 867 -16.23 -22.50 -6.16
N TYR A 868 -17.51 -22.28 -6.45
CA TYR A 868 -18.61 -22.80 -5.64
C TYR A 868 -18.71 -24.33 -5.62
N ILE A 869 -18.38 -24.98 -6.74
CA ILE A 869 -18.38 -26.45 -6.81
C ILE A 869 -17.07 -27.02 -6.26
N ALA A 870 -15.96 -26.30 -6.46
CA ALA A 870 -14.64 -26.58 -5.90
C ALA A 870 -14.71 -26.66 -4.38
N VAL A 871 -15.17 -25.59 -3.72
CA VAL A 871 -15.29 -25.51 -2.26
C VAL A 871 -16.27 -26.55 -1.72
N GLN A 872 -17.44 -26.68 -2.34
CA GLN A 872 -18.48 -27.57 -1.82
C GLN A 872 -18.10 -29.06 -1.88
N TYR A 873 -17.27 -29.45 -2.84
CA TYR A 873 -16.93 -30.85 -3.12
C TYR A 873 -15.43 -31.15 -3.04
N ASP A 874 -14.64 -30.18 -2.55
CA ASP A 874 -13.20 -30.29 -2.35
C ASP A 874 -12.50 -30.71 -3.67
N ILE A 875 -12.72 -29.94 -4.73
CA ILE A 875 -12.10 -30.16 -6.05
C ILE A 875 -11.17 -28.99 -6.33
N LYS A 876 -9.89 -29.25 -6.59
CA LYS A 876 -8.92 -28.22 -6.98
C LYS A 876 -9.02 -27.97 -8.48
N PHE A 877 -9.31 -26.74 -8.87
CA PHE A 877 -9.33 -26.32 -10.28
C PHE A 877 -8.07 -25.52 -10.59
N MET A 878 -7.42 -25.85 -11.70
CA MET A 878 -6.39 -25.06 -12.35
C MET A 878 -6.98 -24.53 -13.64
N THR A 879 -6.95 -23.23 -13.87
CA THR A 879 -7.57 -22.63 -15.05
C THR A 879 -6.55 -22.01 -15.99
N VAL A 880 -6.85 -22.05 -17.30
CA VAL A 880 -5.99 -21.44 -18.33
C VAL A 880 -6.17 -19.94 -18.37
N HIS A 881 -7.39 -19.48 -18.13
CA HIS A 881 -7.76 -18.09 -18.01
C HIS A 881 -8.16 -17.78 -16.56
N GLY A 882 -8.10 -16.50 -16.20
CA GLY A 882 -8.75 -15.96 -15.01
C GLY A 882 -10.28 -16.06 -15.10
N LEU A 883 -10.97 -15.08 -14.52
CA LEU A 883 -12.44 -15.04 -14.50
C LEU A 883 -13.06 -14.63 -15.84
N ASP A 884 -12.27 -14.06 -16.77
CA ASP A 884 -12.73 -13.76 -18.13
C ASP A 884 -12.33 -14.91 -19.10
N PRO A 885 -13.31 -15.61 -19.72
CA PRO A 885 -13.05 -16.71 -20.63
C PRO A 885 -12.69 -16.33 -22.08
N GLU A 886 -12.80 -15.06 -22.49
CA GLU A 886 -12.82 -14.67 -23.92
C GLU A 886 -11.47 -14.14 -24.48
N GLY A 887 -10.44 -13.98 -23.64
CA GLY A 887 -9.08 -13.60 -24.07
C GLY A 887 -8.28 -14.74 -24.73
N GLU A 888 -7.31 -14.41 -25.62
CA GLU A 888 -6.28 -15.40 -26.00
C GLU A 888 -5.31 -15.56 -24.83
N PRO A 889 -5.03 -16.79 -24.35
CA PRO A 889 -4.14 -16.96 -23.21
C PRO A 889 -2.71 -16.57 -23.61
N SER A 890 -1.97 -15.96 -22.69
CA SER A 890 -0.60 -15.57 -22.98
C SER A 890 0.25 -16.83 -23.28
N PRO A 891 1.35 -16.71 -24.06
CA PRO A 891 2.27 -17.82 -24.26
C PRO A 891 2.80 -18.42 -22.95
N GLU A 892 2.87 -17.61 -21.90
CA GLU A 892 3.31 -17.99 -20.57
C GLU A 892 2.25 -18.80 -19.82
N ASP A 893 0.99 -18.36 -19.81
CA ASP A 893 -0.14 -19.12 -19.22
C ASP A 893 -0.27 -20.50 -19.86
N ILE A 894 -0.10 -20.53 -21.19
CA ILE A 894 -0.06 -21.79 -21.94
C ILE A 894 1.07 -22.68 -21.43
N ALA A 895 2.28 -22.14 -21.22
CA ALA A 895 3.43 -22.91 -20.74
C ALA A 895 3.20 -23.44 -19.31
N LYS A 896 2.70 -22.60 -18.40
CA LYS A 896 2.36 -22.95 -17.01
C LYS A 896 1.35 -24.08 -16.95
N VAL A 897 0.22 -23.93 -17.64
CA VAL A 897 -0.81 -24.99 -17.69
C VAL A 897 -0.25 -26.27 -18.33
N VAL A 898 0.59 -26.14 -19.35
CA VAL A 898 1.23 -27.29 -20.01
C VAL A 898 2.13 -28.06 -19.03
N ASP A 899 2.89 -27.37 -18.20
CA ASP A 899 3.79 -28.01 -17.23
C ASP A 899 3.02 -28.60 -16.05
N PHE A 900 2.05 -27.86 -15.49
CA PHE A 900 1.12 -28.39 -14.48
C PHE A 900 0.41 -29.67 -14.94
N ILE A 901 -0.11 -29.69 -16.16
CA ILE A 901 -0.77 -30.87 -16.73
C ILE A 901 0.19 -32.07 -16.80
N LYS A 902 1.48 -31.85 -17.13
CA LYS A 902 2.47 -32.92 -17.21
C LYS A 902 2.87 -33.44 -15.83
N GLU A 903 3.05 -32.53 -14.87
CA GLU A 903 3.50 -32.83 -13.51
C GLU A 903 2.45 -33.59 -12.72
N GLU A 904 1.22 -33.07 -12.71
CA GLU A 904 0.07 -33.70 -12.05
C GLU A 904 -0.50 -34.89 -12.85
N GLY A 905 0.02 -35.11 -14.07
CA GLY A 905 -0.39 -36.22 -14.93
C GLY A 905 -1.86 -36.13 -15.36
N ILE A 906 -2.36 -34.91 -15.53
CA ILE A 906 -3.74 -34.62 -15.94
C ILE A 906 -3.96 -35.15 -17.37
N THR A 907 -5.10 -35.80 -17.58
CA THR A 907 -5.41 -36.44 -18.89
C THR A 907 -6.54 -35.77 -19.64
N VAL A 908 -7.25 -34.85 -18.99
CA VAL A 908 -8.41 -34.15 -19.52
C VAL A 908 -8.28 -32.66 -19.22
N LEU A 909 -8.35 -31.85 -20.27
CA LEU A 909 -8.58 -30.41 -20.17
C LEU A 909 -10.06 -30.16 -20.39
N PHE A 910 -10.71 -29.47 -19.46
CA PHE A 910 -12.09 -29.08 -19.59
C PHE A 910 -12.21 -27.73 -20.29
N VAL A 911 -13.11 -27.64 -21.25
CA VAL A 911 -13.34 -26.44 -22.05
C VAL A 911 -14.83 -26.14 -22.03
N GLU A 912 -15.22 -24.87 -22.01
CA GLU A 912 -16.63 -24.51 -22.10
C GLU A 912 -17.24 -24.88 -23.46
N GLU A 913 -18.57 -24.87 -23.53
CA GLU A 913 -19.28 -25.34 -24.73
C GLU A 913 -18.97 -24.49 -25.97
N TYR A 914 -18.76 -23.18 -25.79
CA TYR A 914 -18.65 -22.21 -26.88
C TYR A 914 -17.23 -21.72 -27.17
N THR A 915 -16.24 -22.09 -26.34
CA THR A 915 -14.83 -21.76 -26.56
C THR A 915 -14.31 -22.40 -27.85
N ASP A 916 -13.62 -21.62 -28.70
CA ASP A 916 -12.95 -22.18 -29.87
C ASP A 916 -11.76 -23.05 -29.43
N GLN A 917 -11.71 -24.30 -29.91
CA GLN A 917 -10.62 -25.22 -29.57
C GLN A 917 -9.25 -24.73 -30.08
N SER A 918 -9.20 -23.77 -31.00
CA SER A 918 -7.93 -23.14 -31.38
C SER A 918 -7.24 -22.43 -30.22
N ALA A 919 -8.01 -21.87 -29.27
CA ALA A 919 -7.47 -21.16 -28.10
C ALA A 919 -6.61 -22.06 -27.21
N VAL A 920 -6.95 -23.36 -27.13
CA VAL A 920 -6.23 -24.35 -26.30
C VAL A 920 -5.44 -25.38 -27.12
N GLN A 921 -5.25 -25.15 -28.42
CA GLN A 921 -4.65 -26.14 -29.32
C GLN A 921 -3.17 -26.39 -29.04
N SER A 922 -2.43 -25.37 -28.62
CA SER A 922 -1.04 -25.45 -28.16
C SER A 922 -0.92 -26.42 -26.98
N ILE A 923 -1.76 -26.24 -25.95
CA ILE A 923 -1.80 -27.08 -24.75
C ILE A 923 -2.01 -28.55 -25.13
N ILE A 924 -2.95 -28.82 -26.04
CA ILE A 924 -3.23 -30.19 -26.51
C ILE A 924 -2.06 -30.81 -27.27
N ASP A 925 -1.41 -30.04 -28.14
CA ASP A 925 -0.31 -30.53 -28.96
C ASP A 925 0.93 -30.87 -28.11
N GLU A 926 1.14 -30.14 -27.01
CA GLU A 926 2.29 -30.32 -26.12
C GLU A 926 2.08 -31.38 -25.03
N THR A 927 0.89 -31.45 -24.45
CA THR A 927 0.57 -32.37 -23.34
C THR A 927 -0.05 -33.69 -23.80
N GLY A 928 -0.78 -33.65 -24.92
CA GLY A 928 -1.58 -34.79 -25.42
C GLY A 928 -2.86 -35.06 -24.62
N VAL A 929 -3.35 -34.10 -23.82
CA VAL A 929 -4.64 -34.20 -23.12
C VAL A 929 -5.81 -34.33 -24.07
N SER A 930 -6.91 -34.90 -23.57
CA SER A 930 -8.18 -34.92 -24.28
C SER A 930 -9.10 -33.79 -23.79
N ILE A 931 -9.90 -33.22 -24.69
CA ILE A 931 -10.89 -32.21 -24.30
C ILE A 931 -12.19 -32.89 -23.82
N GLN A 932 -12.74 -32.41 -22.71
CA GLN A 932 -14.14 -32.61 -22.34
C GLN A 932 -14.82 -31.26 -22.09
N THR A 933 -16.15 -31.25 -22.08
CA THR A 933 -16.91 -30.01 -21.84
C THR A 933 -17.31 -29.89 -20.37
N LEU A 934 -17.11 -28.71 -19.79
CA LEU A 934 -17.86 -28.27 -18.61
C LEU A 934 -18.80 -27.15 -19.03
N TYR A 935 -20.08 -27.30 -18.69
CA TYR A 935 -21.12 -26.35 -19.04
C TYR A 935 -21.21 -25.30 -17.93
N THR A 936 -20.93 -24.04 -18.25
CA THR A 936 -21.11 -22.87 -17.37
C THR A 936 -22.53 -22.32 -17.43
N MET A 937 -23.30 -22.57 -18.50
CA MET A 937 -24.75 -22.30 -18.56
C MET A 937 -25.15 -20.82 -18.44
N GLU A 938 -24.21 -19.90 -18.66
CA GLU A 938 -24.52 -18.47 -18.87
C GLU A 938 -25.35 -18.28 -20.14
N MET A 939 -24.91 -18.98 -21.18
CA MET A 939 -25.50 -19.02 -22.51
C MET A 939 -26.43 -20.22 -22.70
N ALA A 940 -27.32 -20.13 -23.69
CA ALA A 940 -28.21 -21.23 -24.03
C ALA A 940 -27.40 -22.40 -24.62
N PRO A 941 -27.75 -23.66 -24.31
CA PRO A 941 -26.99 -24.81 -24.81
C PRO A 941 -27.13 -24.99 -26.32
N SER A 942 -26.11 -25.56 -26.96
CA SER A 942 -26.14 -25.82 -28.40
C SER A 942 -27.09 -26.96 -28.75
N ASP A 943 -27.27 -27.91 -27.83
CA ASP A 943 -28.31 -28.94 -27.89
C ASP A 943 -29.58 -28.45 -27.19
N THR A 944 -30.64 -28.18 -27.97
CA THR A 944 -31.91 -27.70 -27.44
C THR A 944 -32.66 -28.70 -26.56
N ASP A 945 -32.25 -29.98 -26.55
CA ASP A 945 -32.80 -30.98 -25.62
C ASP A 945 -32.13 -30.90 -24.23
N ASP A 946 -31.02 -30.16 -24.09
CA ASP A 946 -30.40 -29.92 -22.81
C ASP A 946 -31.16 -28.90 -21.95
N THR A 947 -31.10 -29.18 -20.66
CA THR A 947 -31.67 -28.38 -19.56
C THR A 947 -30.59 -28.22 -18.50
N TYR A 948 -30.79 -27.34 -17.53
CA TYR A 948 -29.87 -27.21 -16.39
C TYR A 948 -29.55 -28.58 -15.75
N MET A 949 -30.56 -29.42 -15.53
CA MET A 949 -30.40 -30.73 -14.89
C MET A 949 -29.57 -31.70 -15.73
N THR A 950 -29.71 -31.69 -17.06
CA THR A 950 -28.94 -32.59 -17.93
C THR A 950 -27.50 -32.10 -18.04
N MET A 951 -27.26 -30.80 -18.16
CA MET A 951 -25.92 -30.22 -18.21
C MET A 951 -25.16 -30.41 -16.92
N MET A 952 -25.76 -30.15 -15.75
CA MET A 952 -25.10 -30.44 -14.48
C MET A 952 -24.84 -31.93 -14.26
N THR A 953 -25.69 -32.81 -14.81
CA THR A 953 -25.42 -34.26 -14.79
C THR A 953 -24.26 -34.62 -15.71
N LYS A 954 -24.14 -33.97 -16.88
CA LYS A 954 -22.99 -34.13 -17.77
C LYS A 954 -21.71 -33.61 -17.12
N ASN A 955 -21.74 -32.45 -16.45
CA ASN A 955 -20.60 -31.94 -15.68
C ASN A 955 -20.13 -32.98 -14.66
N LEU A 956 -21.04 -33.57 -13.89
CA LEU A 956 -20.71 -34.63 -12.93
C LEU A 956 -20.04 -35.83 -13.62
N GLU A 957 -20.64 -36.34 -14.71
CA GLU A 957 -20.12 -37.49 -15.44
C GLU A 957 -18.73 -37.20 -16.05
N ASN A 958 -18.53 -35.99 -16.58
CA ASN A 958 -17.30 -35.55 -17.20
C ASN A 958 -16.19 -35.34 -16.15
N LEU A 959 -16.49 -34.71 -15.01
CA LEU A 959 -15.56 -34.55 -13.88
C LEU A 959 -15.10 -35.90 -13.33
N VAL A 960 -16.05 -36.81 -13.04
CA VAL A 960 -15.74 -38.17 -12.58
C VAL A 960 -14.81 -38.87 -13.58
N ALA A 961 -15.16 -38.81 -14.87
CA ALA A 961 -14.34 -39.43 -15.92
C ALA A 961 -12.96 -38.78 -16.08
N GLY A 962 -12.84 -37.46 -15.92
CA GLY A 962 -11.58 -36.73 -16.08
C GLY A 962 -10.61 -36.90 -14.92
N ILE A 963 -11.13 -36.88 -13.68
CA ILE A 963 -10.36 -37.17 -12.46
C ILE A 963 -9.94 -38.67 -12.42
N GLY A 964 -10.65 -39.53 -13.15
CA GLY A 964 -10.29 -40.95 -13.28
C GLY A 964 -10.82 -41.85 -12.16
N CYS A 965 -11.92 -41.42 -11.54
CA CYS A 965 -12.77 -42.20 -10.65
C CYS A 965 -14.07 -42.65 -11.36
#